data_AF-A0A5C6V2S3-F1
#
_entry.id   AF-A0A5C6V2S3-F1
#
_cell.length_a   1.000
_cell.length_b   1.000
_cell.length_c   1.000
_cell.angle_alpha   90.00
_cell.angle_beta   90.00
_cell.angle_gamma   90.00
#
_symmetry.space_group_name_H-M   'P 1'
#
loop_
_entity.id
_entity.type
_entity.pdbx_description
1 polymer ?
#
loop_
_entity_poly.entity_id
_entity_poly.type
_entity_poly.pdbx_seq_one_letter_code
_entity_poly.pdbx_strand_id
1 'polypeptide(L)'
;MQPLSAINLLQSKEGSRLHGPDLARWRRWGPYLSDRQWGTVREDYSEYGTAWDYFPHDHARSRMYRWGEDGIGGFGNDPLDWCVSFALWNGRDPIIKERLFGLTNAQGNHGEDVKELYFYLDGTPTHSYMKMLYKYPHDAYPYQDLIDENARRGADQPEYEILDTGAFDDNRYFDVWIEYAKHTPDDIVMRVTVENRSTRRATLHVLPQFWARNRWAWSGKPGKPSLTLEPDAAEGARIVARNPALGTTIVTASAQQPIEWLFCENETNVRRIFGIEGDGPFKDGFNDYLIDGDERAIRRDVGTRAAAHAVLDLGPHQQEVLYLRWRPDTSTDTAQLDMPALFARRQAEADEFYAALQHDIADADARLVQRQALAGMLWSKQYYQFDVTRWHDGDPGQPLPPKERRRGRNADWRHMCNGDIVSMPDKWEYPWYASWDLAFHAVAFAMVDPDFAKKQLQLLVKERYMHPNGQLPAYEWAFGDANPPVHAWATWRVYELDREVTGVGDHEFLEVMFHKLLLNFSWWVNRKDADDRNIFQGGFLGLDNIGIFDRSSPLPTGGRIDQADGTAWMASYALDLMQIGLELAMTNTAYVEIAVKFFEHFLYIAEAVSCGEVCNTGLWDARDEFFYDVLHLPDGTRVPMRIRSIVGLIPLFAVHVLDEEVHGHLPGLRERLAWFLDHRPNLARLVSRWTEPGKANTTLLSLLRGHRMKALLRRALDESEFLSDYGVRALSRVHLEEPYLFNHEGVNVCIEYQPAESESRVFGGNSNWRGPVWMPVNYLLIESLYEFHRYYGDEFRIEHPTGSGRCASLSEVADDLARRVTTLFLKDKQGVRPVMAAYPMLQADPRSQDLILFHEYFHGDNGRGVGASHQTGWTGLVALLLQPRLMKLSHMTPDGMPVAAHTAEEIVAAAMAR
;
A
#
# COMPACT_ATOMS: atom_id res chain seq x y z
N MET A 1 1.77 20.06 8.80
CA MET A 1 1.30 20.35 7.41
C MET A 1 0.11 21.32 7.42
N GLN A 2 -0.39 21.77 6.25
CA GLN A 2 -1.40 22.85 6.12
C GLN A 2 -2.79 22.33 5.75
N PRO A 3 -3.88 22.99 6.20
CA PRO A 3 -5.21 22.45 6.01
C PRO A 3 -5.86 22.64 4.64
N LEU A 4 -6.35 21.54 4.05
CA LEU A 4 -7.39 21.51 3.03
C LEU A 4 -8.52 22.45 3.50
N SER A 5 -8.98 23.32 2.60
CA SER A 5 -10.20 24.12 2.80
C SER A 5 -11.29 23.19 3.30
N ALA A 6 -12.02 23.56 4.38
CA ALA A 6 -13.00 22.70 5.03
C ALA A 6 -13.96 22.09 3.99
N ILE A 7 -13.62 20.89 3.54
CA ILE A 7 -14.35 20.25 2.48
C ILE A 7 -15.61 19.75 3.14
N ASN A 8 -16.76 20.13 2.59
CA ASN A 8 -18.05 19.55 2.97
C ASN A 8 -18.15 18.06 2.55
N LEU A 9 -17.04 17.30 2.56
CA LEU A 9 -16.99 15.84 2.46
C LEU A 9 -18.02 15.23 3.39
N LEU A 10 -18.06 15.72 4.64
CA LEU A 10 -19.00 15.29 5.68
C LEU A 10 -20.49 15.50 5.30
N GLN A 11 -20.79 16.49 4.45
CA GLN A 11 -22.16 16.80 4.04
C GLN A 11 -22.65 15.97 2.84
N SER A 12 -21.73 15.38 2.06
CA SER A 12 -22.11 14.45 1.00
C SER A 12 -22.83 13.22 1.58
N LYS A 13 -23.56 12.49 0.73
CA LYS A 13 -24.19 11.24 1.15
C LYS A 13 -23.20 10.20 1.64
N GLU A 14 -22.00 10.17 1.06
CA GLU A 14 -20.95 9.24 1.49
C GLU A 14 -20.31 9.67 2.82
N GLY A 15 -20.03 10.96 3.00
CA GLY A 15 -19.56 11.50 4.29
C GLY A 15 -20.56 11.25 5.43
N SER A 16 -21.85 11.41 5.15
CA SER A 16 -22.90 11.07 6.13
C SER A 16 -22.87 9.60 6.56
N ARG A 17 -22.42 8.67 5.69
CA ARG A 17 -22.25 7.26 6.07
C ARG A 17 -20.99 7.03 6.88
N LEU A 18 -19.89 7.72 6.52
CA LEU A 18 -18.62 7.64 7.22
C LEU A 18 -18.70 8.13 8.66
N HIS A 19 -19.59 9.07 8.94
CA HIS A 19 -19.80 9.61 10.29
C HIS A 19 -21.14 9.19 10.90
N GLY A 20 -21.83 8.24 10.25
CA GLY A 20 -23.12 7.72 10.70
C GLY A 20 -22.99 6.52 11.64
N PRO A 21 -24.04 6.23 12.44
CA PRO A 21 -24.03 5.11 13.40
C PRO A 21 -23.95 3.72 12.73
N ASP A 22 -24.28 3.63 11.44
CA ASP A 22 -24.25 2.37 10.68
C ASP A 22 -22.91 2.10 9.98
N LEU A 23 -21.85 2.90 10.18
CA LEU A 23 -20.56 2.76 9.48
C LEU A 23 -20.03 1.31 9.51
N ALA A 24 -20.07 0.65 10.67
CA ALA A 24 -19.59 -0.71 10.82
C ALA A 24 -20.36 -1.70 9.92
N ARG A 25 -21.67 -1.48 9.73
CA ARG A 25 -22.49 -2.30 8.82
C ARG A 25 -22.16 -2.01 7.38
N TRP A 26 -21.97 -0.74 7.01
CA TRP A 26 -21.57 -0.38 5.65
C TRP A 26 -20.23 -1.02 5.29
N ARG A 27 -19.25 -1.03 6.20
CA ARG A 27 -17.95 -1.68 5.98
C ARG A 27 -17.96 -3.20 6.08
N ARG A 28 -19.07 -3.82 6.50
CA ARG A 28 -19.14 -5.28 6.64
C ARG A 28 -18.82 -5.98 5.33
N TRP A 29 -19.27 -5.45 4.20
CA TRP A 29 -18.99 -5.99 2.86
C TRP A 29 -18.07 -5.08 2.07
N GLY A 30 -17.07 -5.65 1.41
CA GLY A 30 -16.08 -4.90 0.65
C GLY A 30 -15.28 -5.77 -0.31
N PRO A 31 -14.33 -5.18 -1.06
CA PRO A 31 -13.48 -5.89 -2.02
C PRO A 31 -12.39 -6.74 -1.35
N TYR A 32 -12.78 -7.47 -0.30
CA TYR A 32 -11.88 -8.07 0.70
C TYR A 32 -11.22 -9.38 0.26
N LEU A 33 -11.57 -9.90 -0.93
CA LEU A 33 -10.86 -11.02 -1.53
C LEU A 33 -9.53 -10.52 -2.08
N SER A 34 -8.54 -11.40 -2.00
CA SER A 34 -7.27 -11.18 -2.69
C SER A 34 -7.45 -11.34 -4.20
N ASP A 35 -6.58 -10.73 -5.00
CA ASP A 35 -6.51 -11.06 -6.42
C ASP A 35 -5.65 -12.32 -6.65
N ARG A 36 -4.78 -12.66 -5.67
CA ARG A 36 -3.97 -13.87 -5.63
C ARG A 36 -3.82 -14.43 -4.20
N GLN A 37 -4.42 -15.60 -3.92
CA GLN A 37 -4.21 -16.30 -2.65
C GLN A 37 -3.20 -17.45 -2.75
N TRP A 38 -3.00 -18.02 -3.95
CA TRP A 38 -2.01 -19.06 -4.21
C TRP A 38 -0.57 -18.51 -4.14
N GLY A 39 0.39 -19.39 -3.84
CA GLY A 39 1.80 -19.00 -3.70
C GLY A 39 2.13 -18.11 -2.50
N THR A 40 1.21 -17.93 -1.54
CA THR A 40 1.44 -17.11 -0.33
C THR A 40 2.07 -17.93 0.81
N VAL A 41 2.82 -17.28 1.70
CA VAL A 41 3.47 -17.96 2.84
C VAL A 41 2.45 -18.60 3.76
N ARG A 42 1.34 -17.91 4.02
CA ARG A 42 0.27 -18.44 4.89
C ARG A 42 -0.34 -19.72 4.34
N GLU A 43 -0.40 -19.92 3.03
CA GLU A 43 -0.88 -21.16 2.41
C GLU A 43 0.21 -22.25 2.25
N ASP A 44 1.46 -21.96 2.63
CA ASP A 44 2.60 -22.87 2.49
C ASP A 44 2.76 -23.80 3.69
N TYR A 45 2.67 -25.11 3.45
CA TYR A 45 2.95 -26.15 4.44
C TYR A 45 4.08 -27.11 4.02
N SER A 46 4.92 -26.70 3.06
CA SER A 46 6.11 -27.43 2.61
C SER A 46 7.21 -27.49 3.67
N GLU A 47 8.14 -28.44 3.53
CA GLU A 47 9.26 -28.65 4.47
C GLU A 47 10.19 -27.43 4.56
N TYR A 48 10.46 -26.77 3.42
CA TYR A 48 11.49 -25.74 3.29
C TYR A 48 10.96 -24.32 3.01
N GLY A 49 9.65 -24.10 3.07
CA GLY A 49 9.09 -22.75 2.89
C GLY A 49 8.97 -22.31 1.42
N THR A 50 8.76 -23.26 0.50
CA THR A 50 8.63 -23.08 -0.95
C THR A 50 7.17 -22.83 -1.35
N ALA A 51 6.64 -21.67 -0.99
CA ALA A 51 5.20 -21.33 -1.14
C ALA A 51 4.65 -21.49 -2.56
N TRP A 52 5.40 -21.01 -3.55
CA TRP A 52 5.05 -21.05 -4.97
C TRP A 52 4.88 -22.48 -5.51
N ASP A 53 5.80 -23.38 -5.14
CA ASP A 53 5.76 -24.79 -5.57
C ASP A 53 4.73 -25.61 -4.78
N TYR A 54 4.46 -25.23 -3.53
CA TYR A 54 3.54 -25.96 -2.66
C TYR A 54 2.08 -25.73 -3.03
N PHE A 55 1.71 -24.50 -3.39
CA PHE A 55 0.36 -24.14 -3.80
C PHE A 55 0.42 -23.26 -5.06
N PRO A 56 0.77 -23.84 -6.23
CA PRO A 56 0.87 -23.12 -7.50
C PRO A 56 -0.50 -22.74 -8.05
N HIS A 57 -0.50 -21.84 -9.03
CA HIS A 57 -1.71 -21.42 -9.76
C HIS A 57 -2.56 -22.60 -10.27
N ASP A 58 -1.96 -23.68 -10.78
CA ASP A 58 -2.73 -24.82 -11.30
C ASP A 58 -3.61 -25.46 -10.21
N HIS A 59 -3.13 -25.50 -8.98
CA HIS A 59 -3.88 -26.06 -7.84
C HIS A 59 -5.01 -25.12 -7.38
N ALA A 60 -4.92 -23.81 -7.62
CA ALA A 60 -5.85 -22.78 -7.10
C ALA A 60 -7.34 -23.06 -7.39
N ARG A 61 -7.63 -23.58 -8.59
CA ARG A 61 -9.02 -23.92 -9.00
C ARG A 61 -9.57 -25.16 -8.29
N SER A 62 -8.70 -26.07 -7.90
CA SER A 62 -9.05 -27.41 -7.41
C SER A 62 -8.79 -27.58 -5.92
N ARG A 63 -8.06 -26.66 -5.27
CA ARG A 63 -7.67 -26.74 -3.86
C ARG A 63 -8.31 -25.59 -3.08
N MET A 64 -8.85 -25.90 -1.90
CA MET A 64 -9.43 -24.90 -1.01
C MET A 64 -8.30 -24.13 -0.28
N TYR A 65 -8.53 -22.85 -0.02
CA TYR A 65 -7.61 -22.02 0.76
C TYR A 65 -7.91 -22.11 2.24
N ARG A 66 -6.88 -21.98 3.08
CA ARG A 66 -7.05 -22.03 4.53
C ARG A 66 -7.30 -20.64 5.12
N TRP A 67 -6.61 -19.62 4.64
CA TRP A 67 -6.48 -18.32 5.32
C TRP A 67 -7.25 -17.19 4.63
N GLY A 68 -7.55 -17.33 3.34
CA GLY A 68 -8.31 -16.34 2.57
C GLY A 68 -9.13 -16.99 1.47
N GLU A 69 -9.51 -16.18 0.49
CA GLU A 69 -10.05 -16.57 -0.82
C GLU A 69 -9.58 -15.53 -1.84
N ASP A 70 -9.58 -15.89 -3.12
CA ASP A 70 -9.27 -14.99 -4.23
C ASP A 70 -10.37 -15.02 -5.30
N GLY A 71 -10.36 -14.01 -6.16
CA GLY A 71 -11.26 -13.93 -7.32
C GLY A 71 -11.21 -12.56 -7.99
N ILE A 72 -11.43 -12.53 -9.31
CA ILE A 72 -11.40 -11.28 -10.08
C ILE A 72 -12.52 -10.34 -9.60
N GLY A 73 -12.15 -9.12 -9.21
CA GLY A 73 -13.09 -8.15 -8.64
C GLY A 73 -13.82 -8.66 -7.40
N GLY A 74 -13.20 -9.56 -6.64
CA GLY A 74 -13.86 -10.29 -5.56
C GLY A 74 -14.37 -9.38 -4.42
N PHE A 75 -15.55 -9.73 -3.90
CA PHE A 75 -16.25 -9.03 -2.83
C PHE A 75 -16.68 -10.02 -1.74
N GLY A 76 -16.72 -9.60 -0.48
CA GLY A 76 -17.08 -10.50 0.61
C GLY A 76 -17.40 -9.76 1.90
N ASN A 77 -18.09 -10.43 2.81
CA ASN A 77 -18.29 -9.88 4.15
C ASN A 77 -17.05 -10.14 5.00
N ASP A 78 -16.62 -9.28 5.91
CA ASP A 78 -15.63 -9.60 6.95
C ASP A 78 -16.23 -10.65 7.91
N PRO A 79 -15.61 -11.83 8.16
CA PRO A 79 -14.24 -12.30 7.81
C PRO A 79 -14.17 -13.30 6.64
N LEU A 80 -14.74 -12.98 5.49
CA LEU A 80 -14.97 -13.82 4.32
C LEU A 80 -15.77 -15.10 4.63
N ASP A 81 -16.93 -14.97 5.27
CA ASP A 81 -17.82 -16.13 5.44
C ASP A 81 -18.65 -16.40 4.18
N TRP A 82 -18.98 -15.34 3.44
CA TRP A 82 -19.52 -15.35 2.09
C TRP A 82 -18.62 -14.54 1.16
N CYS A 83 -18.38 -15.12 -0.02
CA CYS A 83 -17.53 -14.57 -1.07
C CYS A 83 -18.32 -14.49 -2.37
N VAL A 84 -18.02 -13.46 -3.16
CA VAL A 84 -18.65 -13.14 -4.43
C VAL A 84 -17.56 -12.76 -5.42
N SER A 85 -17.63 -13.27 -6.64
CA SER A 85 -16.76 -12.91 -7.76
C SER A 85 -17.48 -13.40 -9.03
N PHE A 86 -16.76 -13.57 -10.13
CA PHE A 86 -17.29 -14.13 -11.36
C PHE A 86 -16.22 -14.97 -12.05
N ALA A 87 -16.67 -15.79 -13.00
CA ALA A 87 -15.80 -16.48 -13.94
C ALA A 87 -16.25 -16.25 -15.37
N LEU A 88 -15.29 -16.34 -16.29
CA LEU A 88 -15.51 -16.25 -17.73
C LEU A 88 -14.98 -17.50 -18.44
N TRP A 89 -15.56 -17.81 -19.59
CA TRP A 89 -14.96 -18.75 -20.54
C TRP A 89 -15.32 -18.36 -21.97
N ASN A 90 -14.30 -18.10 -22.79
CA ASN A 90 -14.44 -17.73 -24.20
C ASN A 90 -14.73 -18.94 -25.13
N GLY A 91 -14.95 -20.13 -24.57
CA GLY A 91 -15.15 -21.37 -25.31
C GLY A 91 -13.86 -22.03 -25.83
N ARG A 92 -12.70 -21.45 -25.50
CA ARG A 92 -11.39 -21.87 -26.03
C ARG A 92 -10.31 -22.04 -24.97
N ASP A 93 -10.40 -21.29 -23.87
CA ASP A 93 -9.44 -21.39 -22.78
C ASP A 93 -9.44 -22.81 -22.19
N PRO A 94 -8.27 -23.34 -21.80
CA PRO A 94 -8.14 -24.65 -21.18
C PRO A 94 -8.61 -24.68 -19.72
N ILE A 95 -8.90 -23.51 -19.14
CA ILE A 95 -9.44 -23.31 -17.79
C ILE A 95 -10.42 -22.15 -17.81
N ILE A 96 -11.41 -22.15 -16.93
CA ILE A 96 -12.27 -20.97 -16.76
C ILE A 96 -11.46 -19.83 -16.14
N LYS A 97 -11.68 -18.61 -16.60
CA LYS A 97 -11.02 -17.41 -16.07
C LYS A 97 -11.78 -16.90 -14.85
N GLU A 98 -11.42 -17.44 -13.69
CA GLU A 98 -11.99 -17.05 -12.38
C GLU A 98 -10.96 -16.39 -11.44
N ARG A 99 -9.70 -16.33 -11.87
CA ARG A 99 -8.56 -15.72 -11.16
C ARG A 99 -7.61 -15.10 -12.16
N LEU A 100 -6.87 -14.09 -11.72
CA LEU A 100 -5.81 -13.47 -12.50
C LEU A 100 -4.59 -14.40 -12.57
N PHE A 101 -4.06 -14.58 -13.77
CA PHE A 101 -2.85 -15.35 -14.01
C PHE A 101 -1.59 -14.46 -13.99
N GLY A 102 -0.47 -15.06 -13.64
CA GLY A 102 0.84 -14.43 -13.73
C GLY A 102 1.96 -15.39 -13.33
N LEU A 103 3.18 -14.87 -13.32
CA LEU A 103 4.41 -15.62 -13.16
C LEU A 103 4.90 -15.60 -11.71
N THR A 104 5.53 -16.70 -11.30
CA THR A 104 6.29 -16.73 -10.03
C THR A 104 7.63 -16.02 -10.19
N ASN A 105 8.27 -15.68 -9.07
CA ASN A 105 9.64 -15.16 -9.01
C ASN A 105 10.66 -15.94 -9.87
N ALA A 106 10.50 -17.26 -10.00
CA ALA A 106 11.41 -18.09 -10.80
C ALA A 106 11.07 -18.11 -12.29
N GLN A 107 9.82 -17.81 -12.66
CA GLN A 107 9.32 -17.86 -14.03
C GLN A 107 9.50 -16.55 -14.79
N GLY A 108 9.34 -15.40 -14.13
CA GLY A 108 9.62 -14.11 -14.77
C GLY A 108 11.11 -13.88 -14.97
N ASN A 109 11.47 -13.14 -16.02
CA ASN A 109 12.83 -12.66 -16.21
C ASN A 109 13.20 -11.61 -15.14
N HIS A 110 12.22 -10.78 -14.75
CA HIS A 110 12.32 -9.78 -13.69
C HIS A 110 11.56 -10.14 -12.39
N GLY A 111 10.88 -11.29 -12.37
CA GLY A 111 10.35 -11.98 -11.18
C GLY A 111 8.82 -12.12 -11.16
N GLU A 112 8.14 -11.77 -10.06
CA GLU A 112 6.66 -11.87 -9.97
C GLU A 112 5.95 -10.93 -10.94
N ASP A 113 4.97 -11.42 -11.71
CA ASP A 113 4.48 -10.60 -12.84
C ASP A 113 3.07 -11.02 -13.25
N VAL A 114 2.08 -10.13 -13.03
CA VAL A 114 0.69 -10.37 -13.42
C VAL A 114 0.52 -10.17 -14.92
N LYS A 115 0.02 -11.19 -15.63
CA LYS A 115 -0.11 -11.14 -17.10
C LYS A 115 -1.49 -10.72 -17.57
N GLU A 116 -2.19 -9.90 -16.79
CA GLU A 116 -3.61 -9.62 -16.98
C GLU A 116 -3.87 -8.12 -17.10
N LEU A 117 -4.91 -7.75 -17.85
CA LEU A 117 -5.29 -6.35 -18.04
C LEU A 117 -6.55 -6.02 -17.24
N TYR A 118 -6.37 -5.34 -16.12
CA TYR A 118 -7.45 -4.88 -15.25
C TYR A 118 -7.18 -3.49 -14.70
N PHE A 119 -8.23 -2.75 -14.35
CA PHE A 119 -8.14 -1.35 -13.95
C PHE A 119 -9.16 -1.02 -12.87
N TYR A 120 -8.70 -0.42 -11.77
CA TYR A 120 -9.56 0.12 -10.72
C TYR A 120 -10.04 1.52 -11.10
N LEU A 121 -11.34 1.64 -11.41
CA LEU A 121 -11.88 2.84 -12.05
C LEU A 121 -12.58 3.77 -11.06
N ASP A 122 -13.25 3.21 -10.07
CA ASP A 122 -14.02 4.00 -9.10
C ASP A 122 -14.28 3.23 -7.81
N GLY A 123 -14.55 3.97 -6.74
CA GLY A 123 -14.89 3.42 -5.43
C GLY A 123 -15.20 4.48 -4.40
N THR A 124 -16.03 4.15 -3.41
CA THR A 124 -16.27 4.99 -2.23
C THR A 124 -15.76 4.34 -0.93
N PRO A 125 -15.38 5.12 0.10
CA PRO A 125 -14.85 4.60 1.36
C PRO A 125 -15.69 3.53 2.07
N THR A 126 -17.02 3.63 2.00
CA THR A 126 -17.96 2.65 2.56
C THR A 126 -18.29 1.51 1.58
N HIS A 127 -17.70 1.54 0.39
CA HIS A 127 -17.91 0.59 -0.70
C HIS A 127 -19.37 0.56 -1.13
N SER A 128 -20.06 1.70 -0.98
CA SER A 128 -21.44 1.90 -1.40
C SER A 128 -21.56 1.87 -2.93
N TYR A 129 -20.47 2.26 -3.61
CA TYR A 129 -20.22 2.06 -5.03
C TYR A 129 -18.78 1.60 -5.25
N MET A 130 -18.55 0.67 -6.18
CA MET A 130 -17.24 0.24 -6.65
C MET A 130 -17.30 -0.09 -8.14
N LYS A 131 -16.25 0.22 -8.90
CA LYS A 131 -16.14 -0.12 -10.33
C LYS A 131 -14.71 -0.50 -10.72
N MET A 132 -14.58 -1.59 -11.45
CA MET A 132 -13.35 -1.96 -12.15
C MET A 132 -13.64 -2.47 -13.57
N LEU A 133 -12.60 -2.53 -14.39
CA LEU A 133 -12.62 -3.11 -15.74
C LEU A 133 -11.63 -4.28 -15.79
N TYR A 134 -12.03 -5.39 -16.39
CA TYR A 134 -11.15 -6.49 -16.80
C TYR A 134 -11.26 -6.68 -18.31
N LYS A 135 -10.15 -6.93 -19.00
CA LYS A 135 -10.13 -7.19 -20.45
C LYS A 135 -9.80 -8.66 -20.71
N TYR A 136 -10.67 -9.36 -21.43
CA TYR A 136 -10.57 -10.81 -21.63
C TYR A 136 -10.56 -11.19 -23.13
N PRO A 137 -9.56 -11.92 -23.65
CA PRO A 137 -9.43 -12.19 -25.08
C PRO A 137 -10.50 -13.15 -25.63
N HIS A 138 -10.81 -13.00 -26.93
CA HIS A 138 -11.65 -13.94 -27.68
C HIS A 138 -10.96 -15.28 -27.93
N ASP A 139 -9.66 -15.23 -28.19
CA ASP A 139 -8.81 -16.39 -28.46
C ASP A 139 -8.34 -17.00 -27.13
N ALA A 140 -7.86 -18.26 -27.18
CA ALA A 140 -7.37 -18.94 -25.99
C ALA A 140 -6.25 -18.13 -25.32
N TYR A 141 -6.34 -17.95 -24.01
CA TYR A 141 -5.35 -17.21 -23.25
C TYR A 141 -3.99 -17.94 -23.29
N PRO A 142 -2.88 -17.25 -23.63
CA PRO A 142 -1.61 -17.87 -24.00
C PRO A 142 -0.72 -18.21 -22.78
N TYR A 143 -1.23 -19.00 -21.83
CA TYR A 143 -0.53 -19.31 -20.57
C TYR A 143 0.90 -19.85 -20.76
N GLN A 144 1.08 -20.85 -21.63
CA GLN A 144 2.38 -21.51 -21.81
C GLN A 144 3.38 -20.62 -22.56
N ASP A 145 2.92 -19.84 -23.54
CA ASP A 145 3.76 -18.89 -24.28
C ASP A 145 4.35 -17.84 -23.35
N LEU A 146 3.52 -17.29 -22.45
CA LEU A 146 3.95 -16.34 -21.43
C LEU A 146 5.00 -16.93 -20.48
N ILE A 147 4.85 -18.20 -20.08
CA ILE A 147 5.82 -18.90 -19.21
C ILE A 147 7.13 -19.13 -19.97
N ASP A 148 7.06 -19.71 -21.17
CA ASP A 148 8.23 -20.17 -21.91
C ASP A 148 9.10 -19.01 -22.41
N GLU A 149 8.48 -17.95 -22.93
CA GLU A 149 9.22 -16.80 -23.46
C GLU A 149 9.86 -15.98 -22.34
N ASN A 150 9.17 -15.75 -21.21
CA ASN A 150 9.77 -15.06 -20.06
C ASN A 150 10.93 -15.88 -19.45
N ALA A 151 10.80 -17.21 -19.39
CA ALA A 151 11.90 -18.07 -18.94
C ALA A 151 13.12 -18.06 -19.89
N ARG A 152 12.90 -17.78 -21.19
CA ARG A 152 13.97 -17.66 -22.20
C ARG A 152 14.68 -16.31 -22.14
N ARG A 153 13.99 -15.24 -21.73
CA ARG A 153 14.54 -13.88 -21.66
C ARG A 153 15.54 -13.73 -20.53
N GLY A 154 16.59 -12.96 -20.79
CA GLY A 154 17.55 -12.53 -19.76
C GLY A 154 17.06 -11.30 -19.01
N ALA A 155 17.80 -10.91 -17.97
CA ALA A 155 17.55 -9.68 -17.23
C ALA A 155 17.90 -8.40 -18.03
N ASP A 156 18.52 -8.54 -19.20
CA ASP A 156 18.83 -7.46 -20.15
C ASP A 156 17.66 -7.15 -21.10
N GLN A 157 16.57 -7.92 -21.03
CA GLN A 157 15.39 -7.78 -21.88
C GLN A 157 14.18 -7.36 -21.05
N PRO A 158 13.22 -6.60 -21.62
CA PRO A 158 11.97 -6.30 -20.94
C PRO A 158 11.12 -7.56 -20.72
N GLU A 159 10.18 -7.49 -19.79
CA GLU A 159 9.15 -8.51 -19.59
C GLU A 159 8.37 -8.77 -20.88
N TYR A 160 7.95 -10.02 -21.10
CA TYR A 160 7.06 -10.38 -22.21
C TYR A 160 5.62 -10.36 -21.70
N GLU A 161 4.83 -9.42 -22.21
CA GLU A 161 3.48 -9.14 -21.73
C GLU A 161 2.39 -9.80 -22.56
N ILE A 162 1.19 -9.91 -21.99
CA ILE A 162 0.01 -10.45 -22.70
C ILE A 162 -0.28 -9.69 -24.01
N LEU A 163 0.04 -8.40 -24.07
CA LEU A 163 -0.10 -7.59 -25.28
C LEU A 163 0.88 -7.97 -26.39
N ASP A 164 2.04 -8.54 -26.05
CA ASP A 164 3.06 -8.94 -27.04
C ASP A 164 2.70 -10.25 -27.77
N THR A 165 1.76 -11.03 -27.20
CA THR A 165 1.32 -12.32 -27.75
C THR A 165 0.41 -12.20 -28.98
N GLY A 166 -0.12 -11.00 -29.25
CA GLY A 166 -1.13 -10.75 -30.28
C GLY A 166 -2.55 -11.20 -29.92
N ALA A 167 -2.79 -11.67 -28.67
CA ALA A 167 -4.12 -12.09 -28.20
C ALA A 167 -5.17 -10.96 -28.22
N PHE A 168 -4.72 -9.71 -28.20
CA PHE A 168 -5.58 -8.52 -28.20
C PHE A 168 -5.64 -7.80 -29.56
N ASP A 169 -4.92 -8.28 -30.58
CA ASP A 169 -4.89 -7.70 -31.91
C ASP A 169 -6.30 -7.58 -32.52
N ASP A 170 -6.50 -6.61 -33.41
CA ASP A 170 -7.79 -6.30 -34.04
C ASP A 170 -8.96 -6.09 -33.05
N ASN A 171 -8.64 -5.70 -31.81
CA ASN A 171 -9.58 -5.59 -30.70
C ASN A 171 -10.36 -6.89 -30.42
N ARG A 172 -9.72 -8.07 -30.57
CA ARG A 172 -10.34 -9.38 -30.32
C ARG A 172 -10.44 -9.71 -28.83
N TYR A 173 -11.13 -8.87 -28.08
CA TYR A 173 -11.32 -9.05 -26.64
C TYR A 173 -12.67 -8.47 -26.18
N PHE A 174 -13.07 -8.84 -24.97
CA PHE A 174 -14.20 -8.28 -24.26
C PHE A 174 -13.72 -7.25 -23.24
N ASP A 175 -14.36 -6.08 -23.19
CA ASP A 175 -14.31 -5.23 -21.99
C ASP A 175 -15.38 -5.73 -21.01
N VAL A 176 -14.97 -6.05 -19.78
CA VAL A 176 -15.83 -6.58 -18.72
C VAL A 176 -15.80 -5.65 -17.52
N TRP A 177 -16.84 -4.82 -17.38
CA TRP A 177 -16.99 -3.95 -16.21
C TRP A 177 -17.67 -4.71 -15.08
N ILE A 178 -17.06 -4.64 -13.89
CA ILE A 178 -17.57 -5.22 -12.66
C ILE A 178 -17.88 -4.07 -11.72
N GLU A 179 -19.15 -3.96 -11.33
CA GLU A 179 -19.62 -2.89 -10.46
C GLU A 179 -20.40 -3.45 -9.28
N TYR A 180 -20.20 -2.84 -8.11
CA TYR A 180 -20.97 -3.13 -6.90
C TYR A 180 -21.74 -1.90 -6.47
N ALA A 181 -23.02 -2.08 -6.15
CA ALA A 181 -23.87 -1.04 -5.58
C ALA A 181 -24.65 -1.59 -4.39
N LYS A 182 -24.54 -0.90 -3.25
CA LYS A 182 -25.27 -1.28 -2.04
C LYS A 182 -26.64 -0.62 -2.02
N HIS A 183 -27.75 -1.35 -1.99
CA HIS A 183 -29.06 -0.74 -1.72
C HIS A 183 -29.17 -0.31 -0.26
N THR A 184 -28.77 -1.20 0.66
CA THR A 184 -28.56 -0.97 2.10
C THR A 184 -27.22 -1.60 2.51
N PRO A 185 -26.75 -1.48 3.77
CA PRO A 185 -25.49 -2.11 4.18
C PRO A 185 -25.38 -3.61 3.89
N ASP A 186 -26.50 -4.34 3.94
CA ASP A 186 -26.55 -5.80 3.80
C ASP A 186 -27.30 -6.26 2.52
N ASP A 187 -27.82 -5.34 1.69
CA ASP A 187 -28.49 -5.64 0.41
C ASP A 187 -27.69 -5.05 -0.74
N ILE A 188 -27.06 -5.93 -1.53
CA ILE A 188 -25.97 -5.57 -2.42
C ILE A 188 -26.21 -6.20 -3.79
N VAL A 189 -25.88 -5.44 -4.83
CA VAL A 189 -26.02 -5.84 -6.23
C VAL A 189 -24.66 -5.74 -6.90
N MET A 190 -24.23 -6.84 -7.53
CA MET A 190 -23.17 -6.87 -8.51
C MET A 190 -23.78 -6.70 -9.90
N ARG A 191 -23.17 -5.86 -10.74
CA ARG A 191 -23.47 -5.70 -12.16
C ARG A 191 -22.23 -6.07 -12.97
N VAL A 192 -22.39 -7.00 -13.90
CA VAL A 192 -21.37 -7.36 -14.90
C VAL A 192 -21.86 -6.86 -16.25
N THR A 193 -21.15 -5.90 -16.83
CA THR A 193 -21.41 -5.43 -18.20
C THR A 193 -20.31 -5.95 -19.10
N VAL A 194 -20.68 -6.67 -20.16
CA VAL A 194 -19.73 -7.21 -21.15
C VAL A 194 -19.94 -6.50 -22.47
N GLU A 195 -18.87 -5.95 -23.04
CA GLU A 195 -18.84 -5.45 -24.42
C GLU A 195 -17.88 -6.25 -25.27
N ASN A 196 -18.33 -6.69 -26.44
CA ASN A 196 -17.44 -7.21 -27.48
C ASN A 196 -16.73 -6.07 -28.21
N ARG A 197 -15.42 -5.91 -28.00
CA ARG A 197 -14.64 -4.82 -28.60
C ARG A 197 -14.29 -5.03 -30.07
N SER A 198 -14.47 -6.25 -30.56
CA SER A 198 -14.15 -6.62 -31.93
C SER A 198 -15.25 -6.23 -32.91
N THR A 199 -14.88 -6.22 -34.18
CA THR A 199 -15.81 -6.16 -35.31
C THR A 199 -16.41 -7.53 -35.66
N ARG A 200 -16.04 -8.58 -34.93
CA ARG A 200 -16.50 -9.96 -35.14
C ARG A 200 -17.40 -10.41 -34.00
N ARG A 201 -18.42 -11.21 -34.32
CA ARG A 201 -19.25 -11.90 -33.34
C ARG A 201 -18.41 -12.87 -32.50
N ALA A 202 -18.68 -12.95 -31.19
CA ALA A 202 -18.01 -13.87 -30.29
C ALA A 202 -18.94 -14.33 -29.17
N THR A 203 -18.73 -15.56 -28.71
CA THR A 203 -19.49 -16.16 -27.60
C THR A 203 -18.68 -16.07 -26.32
N LEU A 204 -19.34 -15.75 -25.20
CA LEU A 204 -18.75 -15.70 -23.89
C LEU A 204 -19.68 -16.34 -22.86
N HIS A 205 -19.15 -17.29 -22.08
CA HIS A 205 -19.81 -17.81 -20.90
C HIS A 205 -19.48 -16.90 -19.73
N VAL A 206 -20.50 -16.43 -19.01
CA VAL A 206 -20.35 -15.57 -17.83
C VAL A 206 -21.00 -16.24 -16.63
N LEU A 207 -20.27 -16.30 -15.53
CA LEU A 207 -20.66 -17.03 -14.33
C LEU A 207 -20.43 -16.17 -13.08
N PRO A 208 -21.32 -15.23 -12.70
CA PRO A 208 -21.27 -14.62 -11.38
C PRO A 208 -21.42 -15.70 -10.31
N GLN A 209 -20.52 -15.71 -9.32
CA GLN A 209 -20.40 -16.77 -8.33
C GLN A 209 -20.66 -16.26 -6.92
N PHE A 210 -21.24 -17.11 -6.08
CA PHE A 210 -21.45 -16.89 -4.65
C PHE A 210 -21.07 -18.16 -3.88
N TRP A 211 -20.21 -18.07 -2.87
CA TRP A 211 -19.74 -19.24 -2.12
C TRP A 211 -19.36 -18.96 -0.67
N ALA A 212 -19.36 -20.03 0.13
CA ALA A 212 -18.82 -20.00 1.47
C ALA A 212 -17.31 -20.34 1.46
N ARG A 213 -16.49 -19.51 2.12
CA ARG A 213 -15.09 -19.87 2.40
C ARG A 213 -15.03 -21.14 3.23
N ASN A 214 -14.18 -22.09 2.85
CA ASN A 214 -14.10 -23.35 3.58
C ASN A 214 -13.41 -23.17 4.93
N ARG A 215 -14.19 -23.19 6.00
CA ARG A 215 -13.70 -23.19 7.40
C ARG A 215 -13.97 -24.51 8.13
N TRP A 216 -14.87 -25.33 7.58
CA TRP A 216 -15.33 -26.57 8.20
C TRP A 216 -14.33 -27.71 8.05
N ALA A 217 -13.55 -27.76 6.97
CA ALA A 217 -12.53 -28.80 6.77
C ALA A 217 -11.42 -28.81 7.83
N TRP A 218 -11.24 -27.70 8.56
CA TRP A 218 -10.17 -27.50 9.54
C TRP A 218 -10.69 -27.47 10.98
N SER A 219 -12.00 -27.43 11.18
CA SER A 219 -12.61 -27.25 12.49
C SER A 219 -13.42 -28.47 12.87
N GLY A 220 -13.25 -28.98 14.09
CA GLY A 220 -14.15 -29.99 14.66
C GLY A 220 -15.52 -29.43 15.05
N LYS A 221 -15.84 -28.17 14.70
CA LYS A 221 -17.10 -27.51 15.06
C LYS A 221 -18.18 -27.84 14.01
N PRO A 222 -19.40 -28.22 14.42
CA PRO A 222 -20.51 -28.45 13.51
C PRO A 222 -21.00 -27.13 12.88
N GLY A 223 -21.50 -27.19 11.64
CA GLY A 223 -22.15 -26.06 10.97
C GLY A 223 -21.60 -25.70 9.60
N LYS A 224 -21.60 -26.65 8.64
CA LYS A 224 -21.28 -26.37 7.23
C LYS A 224 -22.37 -25.46 6.63
N PRO A 225 -22.02 -24.30 6.02
CA PRO A 225 -22.97 -23.49 5.28
C PRO A 225 -23.60 -24.25 4.12
N SER A 226 -24.73 -23.78 3.61
CA SER A 226 -25.34 -24.36 2.40
C SER A 226 -25.97 -23.30 1.51
N LEU A 227 -25.96 -23.58 0.21
CA LEU A 227 -26.67 -22.86 -0.84
C LEU A 227 -27.69 -23.84 -1.42
N THR A 228 -28.97 -23.49 -1.42
CA THR A 228 -30.04 -24.36 -1.93
C THR A 228 -30.91 -23.60 -2.92
N LEU A 229 -31.17 -24.18 -4.09
CA LEU A 229 -32.06 -23.61 -5.09
C LEU A 229 -33.52 -23.79 -4.65
N GLU A 230 -34.28 -22.69 -4.66
CA GLU A 230 -35.72 -22.68 -4.44
C GLU A 230 -36.43 -21.93 -5.57
N PRO A 231 -37.69 -22.27 -5.90
CA PRO A 231 -38.49 -21.47 -6.83
C PRO A 231 -38.70 -20.04 -6.30
N ASP A 232 -38.65 -19.05 -7.20
CA ASP A 232 -38.96 -17.65 -6.89
C ASP A 232 -40.01 -17.12 -7.85
N ALA A 233 -41.06 -16.48 -7.32
CA ALA A 233 -42.18 -16.03 -8.14
C ALA A 233 -41.84 -14.84 -9.07
N ALA A 234 -40.80 -14.06 -8.74
CA ALA A 234 -40.39 -12.88 -9.49
C ALA A 234 -39.20 -13.15 -10.42
N GLU A 235 -38.20 -13.90 -9.94
CA GLU A 235 -36.93 -14.16 -10.67
C GLU A 235 -36.85 -15.59 -11.22
N GLY A 236 -37.92 -16.38 -11.11
CA GLY A 236 -37.98 -17.80 -11.50
C GLY A 236 -37.31 -18.73 -10.48
N ALA A 237 -36.10 -18.40 -10.04
CA ALA A 237 -35.37 -19.14 -9.01
C ALA A 237 -34.53 -18.22 -8.10
N ARG A 238 -34.36 -18.65 -6.86
CA ARG A 238 -33.49 -18.00 -5.86
C ARG A 238 -32.64 -19.03 -5.15
N ILE A 239 -31.48 -18.62 -4.66
CA ILE A 239 -30.67 -19.41 -3.75
C ILE A 239 -30.93 -18.97 -2.32
N VAL A 240 -31.27 -19.92 -1.46
CA VAL A 240 -31.31 -19.76 -0.01
C VAL A 240 -29.96 -20.17 0.56
N ALA A 241 -29.17 -19.18 0.97
CA ALA A 241 -27.85 -19.32 1.54
C ALA A 241 -27.94 -19.32 3.07
N ARG A 242 -27.75 -20.49 3.70
CA ARG A 242 -27.80 -20.65 5.16
C ARG A 242 -26.39 -20.72 5.71
N ASN A 243 -26.04 -19.78 6.59
CA ASN A 243 -24.81 -19.84 7.36
C ASN A 243 -25.15 -19.83 8.86
N PRO A 244 -24.76 -20.86 9.63
CA PRO A 244 -25.06 -20.94 11.06
C PRO A 244 -24.60 -19.73 11.89
N ALA A 245 -23.56 -19.02 11.44
CA ALA A 245 -23.03 -17.84 12.11
C ALA A 245 -23.73 -16.53 11.71
N LEU A 246 -24.30 -16.45 10.50
CA LEU A 246 -24.79 -15.18 9.92
C LEU A 246 -26.31 -15.15 9.63
N GLY A 247 -26.99 -16.29 9.73
CA GLY A 247 -28.40 -16.43 9.35
C GLY A 247 -28.60 -16.74 7.87
N THR A 248 -29.79 -16.44 7.36
CA THR A 248 -30.21 -16.74 5.99
C THR A 248 -30.03 -15.52 5.08
N THR A 249 -29.35 -15.73 3.95
CA THR A 249 -29.21 -14.77 2.85
C THR A 249 -29.93 -15.33 1.62
N ILE A 250 -30.60 -14.46 0.88
CA ILE A 250 -31.24 -14.79 -0.40
C ILE A 250 -30.36 -14.23 -1.50
N VAL A 251 -30.03 -15.07 -2.48
CA VAL A 251 -29.24 -14.69 -3.67
C VAL A 251 -30.08 -14.90 -4.92
N THR A 252 -30.16 -13.89 -5.79
CA THR A 252 -30.88 -13.94 -7.07
C THR A 252 -29.99 -13.42 -8.18
N ALA A 253 -30.27 -13.83 -9.42
CA ALA A 253 -29.55 -13.37 -10.60
C ALA A 253 -30.52 -13.08 -11.74
N SER A 254 -30.21 -12.09 -12.57
CA SER A 254 -31.01 -11.74 -13.74
C SER A 254 -30.11 -11.31 -14.91
N ALA A 255 -30.52 -11.69 -16.11
CA ALA A 255 -29.83 -11.41 -17.38
C ALA A 255 -30.86 -11.44 -18.52
N GLN A 256 -30.51 -10.92 -19.69
CA GLN A 256 -31.35 -11.08 -20.89
C GLN A 256 -31.38 -12.54 -21.37
N GLN A 257 -30.26 -13.24 -21.23
CA GLN A 257 -30.13 -14.64 -21.59
C GLN A 257 -30.61 -15.54 -20.44
N PRO A 258 -31.11 -16.76 -20.73
CA PRO A 258 -31.47 -17.73 -19.69
C PRO A 258 -30.31 -18.02 -18.74
N ILE A 259 -30.60 -18.13 -17.45
CA ILE A 259 -29.62 -18.46 -16.41
C ILE A 259 -29.81 -19.92 -16.00
N GLU A 260 -28.71 -20.69 -16.03
CA GLU A 260 -28.61 -22.00 -15.39
C GLU A 260 -27.87 -21.85 -14.06
N TRP A 261 -28.49 -22.29 -12.97
CA TRP A 261 -27.82 -22.34 -11.66
C TRP A 261 -27.01 -23.63 -11.52
N LEU A 262 -25.69 -23.47 -11.39
CA LEU A 262 -24.74 -24.56 -11.19
C LEU A 262 -24.24 -24.55 -9.75
N PHE A 263 -24.05 -25.74 -9.17
CA PHE A 263 -23.57 -25.91 -7.79
C PHE A 263 -22.41 -26.90 -7.71
N CYS A 264 -21.47 -26.61 -6.81
CA CYS A 264 -20.44 -27.55 -6.38
C CYS A 264 -20.10 -27.29 -4.90
N GLU A 265 -19.11 -28.00 -4.37
CA GLU A 265 -18.59 -27.74 -3.03
C GLU A 265 -17.29 -26.92 -3.11
N ASN A 266 -17.10 -25.92 -2.24
CA ASN A 266 -15.79 -25.27 -2.06
C ASN A 266 -14.86 -26.21 -1.26
N GLU A 267 -14.60 -27.39 -1.79
CA GLU A 267 -13.80 -28.45 -1.18
C GLU A 267 -12.68 -28.87 -2.13
N THR A 268 -11.53 -29.23 -1.55
CA THR A 268 -10.37 -29.67 -2.33
C THR A 268 -10.70 -30.92 -3.14
N ASN A 269 -10.44 -30.89 -4.44
CA ASN A 269 -10.45 -32.05 -5.31
C ASN A 269 -9.27 -32.97 -4.94
N VAL A 270 -9.50 -33.85 -3.98
CA VAL A 270 -8.48 -34.75 -3.45
C VAL A 270 -8.00 -35.78 -4.48
N ARG A 271 -8.83 -36.09 -5.49
CA ARG A 271 -8.45 -36.97 -6.62
C ARG A 271 -7.36 -36.31 -7.45
N ARG A 272 -7.58 -35.05 -7.84
CA ARG A 272 -6.63 -34.29 -8.65
C ARG A 272 -5.37 -33.90 -7.88
N ILE A 273 -5.52 -33.41 -6.64
CA ILE A 273 -4.41 -32.82 -5.89
C ILE A 273 -3.53 -33.87 -5.20
N PHE A 274 -4.14 -34.95 -4.67
CA PHE A 274 -3.43 -35.93 -3.86
C PHE A 274 -3.48 -37.35 -4.44
N GLY A 275 -4.18 -37.58 -5.56
CA GLY A 275 -4.31 -38.91 -6.16
C GLY A 275 -5.10 -39.89 -5.29
N ILE A 276 -5.94 -39.40 -4.37
CA ILE A 276 -6.75 -40.24 -3.47
C ILE A 276 -8.24 -40.19 -3.84
N GLU A 277 -8.94 -41.28 -3.59
CA GLU A 277 -10.39 -41.34 -3.77
C GLU A 277 -11.13 -40.37 -2.84
N GLY A 278 -12.21 -39.79 -3.34
CA GLY A 278 -13.10 -38.89 -2.60
C GLY A 278 -14.29 -38.50 -3.45
N ASP A 279 -15.44 -38.20 -2.87
CA ASP A 279 -16.66 -37.91 -3.64
C ASP A 279 -16.81 -36.40 -3.88
N GLY A 280 -17.01 -36.02 -5.14
CA GLY A 280 -17.35 -34.65 -5.53
C GLY A 280 -18.86 -34.36 -5.40
N PRO A 281 -19.35 -33.25 -5.97
CA PRO A 281 -18.63 -32.29 -6.82
C PRO A 281 -17.64 -31.41 -6.03
N PHE A 282 -16.43 -31.22 -6.55
CA PHE A 282 -15.36 -30.44 -5.91
C PHE A 282 -15.33 -28.97 -6.39
N LYS A 283 -14.41 -28.17 -5.84
CA LYS A 283 -14.28 -26.73 -6.10
C LYS A 283 -14.14 -26.38 -7.59
N ASP A 284 -13.48 -27.23 -8.35
CA ASP A 284 -13.26 -27.13 -9.81
C ASP A 284 -14.44 -27.62 -10.65
N GLY A 285 -15.58 -27.97 -10.04
CA GLY A 285 -16.72 -28.55 -10.75
C GLY A 285 -17.24 -27.73 -11.94
N PHE A 286 -17.26 -26.40 -11.83
CA PHE A 286 -17.66 -25.53 -12.95
C PHE A 286 -16.68 -25.59 -14.13
N ASN A 287 -15.39 -25.75 -13.83
CA ASN A 287 -14.36 -25.88 -14.85
C ASN A 287 -14.57 -27.17 -15.63
N ASP A 288 -14.69 -28.30 -14.93
CA ASP A 288 -14.78 -29.63 -15.52
C ASP A 288 -16.12 -29.82 -16.27
N TYR A 289 -17.21 -29.19 -15.78
CA TYR A 289 -18.48 -29.17 -16.51
C TYR A 289 -18.39 -28.40 -17.83
N LEU A 290 -17.83 -27.19 -17.83
CA LEU A 290 -17.80 -26.35 -19.03
C LEU A 290 -16.78 -26.80 -20.06
N ILE A 291 -15.60 -27.25 -19.62
CA ILE A 291 -14.48 -27.57 -20.51
C ILE A 291 -14.49 -29.05 -20.90
N ASP A 292 -14.68 -29.95 -19.93
CA ASP A 292 -14.62 -31.40 -20.17
C ASP A 292 -16.01 -32.02 -20.41
N GLY A 293 -17.09 -31.27 -20.17
CA GLY A 293 -18.46 -31.77 -20.31
C GLY A 293 -18.87 -32.76 -19.22
N ASP A 294 -18.19 -32.79 -18.06
CA ASP A 294 -18.51 -33.72 -16.98
C ASP A 294 -19.75 -33.27 -16.19
N GLU A 295 -20.92 -33.76 -16.59
CA GLU A 295 -22.19 -33.55 -15.89
C GLU A 295 -22.20 -34.00 -14.42
N ARG A 296 -21.26 -34.87 -14.00
CA ARG A 296 -21.15 -35.32 -12.60
C ARG A 296 -20.32 -34.37 -11.74
N ALA A 297 -19.61 -33.42 -12.37
CA ALA A 297 -18.78 -32.43 -11.68
C ALA A 297 -19.61 -31.31 -11.04
N ILE A 298 -20.92 -31.22 -11.34
CA ILE A 298 -21.83 -30.21 -10.80
C ILE A 298 -23.12 -30.82 -10.25
N ARG A 299 -23.86 -30.00 -9.50
CA ARG A 299 -25.25 -30.20 -9.10
C ARG A 299 -26.10 -29.01 -9.55
N ARG A 300 -27.43 -29.15 -9.46
CA ARG A 300 -28.43 -28.14 -9.90
C ARG A 300 -29.39 -27.74 -8.78
N ASP A 301 -29.11 -28.15 -7.54
CA ASP A 301 -30.01 -28.03 -6.40
C ASP A 301 -29.32 -27.52 -5.13
N VAL A 302 -28.11 -28.00 -4.80
CA VAL A 302 -27.44 -27.67 -3.54
C VAL A 302 -25.92 -27.65 -3.64
N GLY A 303 -25.24 -26.84 -2.82
CA GLY A 303 -23.78 -26.79 -2.70
C GLY A 303 -23.30 -25.83 -1.62
N THR A 304 -21.98 -25.60 -1.59
CA THR A 304 -21.36 -24.48 -0.85
C THR A 304 -20.78 -23.41 -1.78
N ARG A 305 -20.79 -23.67 -3.08
CA ARG A 305 -20.43 -22.76 -4.15
C ARG A 305 -21.48 -22.85 -5.25
N ALA A 306 -21.96 -21.70 -5.72
CA ALA A 306 -22.96 -21.61 -6.78
C ALA A 306 -22.55 -20.57 -7.84
N ALA A 307 -22.98 -20.79 -9.07
CA ALA A 307 -22.77 -19.88 -10.19
C ALA A 307 -24.06 -19.69 -11.01
N ALA A 308 -24.35 -18.45 -11.37
CA ALA A 308 -25.40 -18.11 -12.34
C ALA A 308 -24.79 -18.15 -13.75
N HIS A 309 -24.87 -19.29 -14.43
CA HIS A 309 -24.29 -19.46 -15.76
C HIS A 309 -25.21 -18.90 -16.84
N ALA A 310 -24.70 -17.97 -17.63
CA ALA A 310 -25.33 -17.48 -18.85
C ALA A 310 -24.34 -17.52 -20.02
N VAL A 311 -24.85 -17.76 -21.22
CA VAL A 311 -24.08 -17.75 -22.47
C VAL A 311 -24.48 -16.54 -23.29
N LEU A 312 -23.51 -15.66 -23.56
CA LEU A 312 -23.70 -14.45 -24.34
C LEU A 312 -23.20 -14.67 -25.76
N ASP A 313 -24.04 -14.46 -26.77
CA ASP A 313 -23.64 -14.41 -28.18
C ASP A 313 -23.66 -12.95 -28.66
N LEU A 314 -22.49 -12.31 -28.56
CA LEU A 314 -22.33 -10.87 -28.75
C LEU A 314 -21.92 -10.54 -30.18
N GLY A 315 -22.77 -9.78 -30.88
CA GLY A 315 -22.40 -9.12 -32.13
C GLY A 315 -21.31 -8.06 -31.94
N PRO A 316 -20.82 -7.46 -33.03
CA PRO A 316 -19.81 -6.40 -32.98
C PRO A 316 -20.27 -5.23 -32.09
N HIS A 317 -19.45 -4.85 -31.10
CA HIS A 317 -19.75 -3.76 -30.16
C HIS A 317 -21.06 -3.93 -29.36
N GLN A 318 -21.65 -5.13 -29.36
CA GLN A 318 -22.84 -5.41 -28.56
C GLN A 318 -22.45 -5.44 -27.08
N GLN A 319 -23.36 -4.91 -26.26
CA GLN A 319 -23.26 -4.93 -24.81
C GLN A 319 -24.39 -5.76 -24.20
N GLU A 320 -24.06 -6.54 -23.19
CA GLU A 320 -25.03 -7.29 -22.38
C GLU A 320 -24.72 -7.09 -20.90
N VAL A 321 -25.76 -7.19 -20.06
CA VAL A 321 -25.67 -6.93 -18.62
C VAL A 321 -26.26 -8.09 -17.83
N LEU A 322 -25.55 -8.48 -16.77
CA LEU A 322 -25.99 -9.46 -15.79
C LEU A 322 -25.96 -8.86 -14.39
N TYR A 323 -26.91 -9.26 -13.56
CA TYR A 323 -26.98 -8.86 -12.16
C TYR A 323 -26.93 -10.09 -11.24
N LEU A 324 -26.24 -9.94 -10.12
CA LEU A 324 -26.30 -10.85 -8.98
C LEU A 324 -26.61 -10.02 -7.74
N ARG A 325 -27.67 -10.34 -7.01
CA ARG A 325 -28.07 -9.64 -5.79
C ARG A 325 -28.07 -10.59 -4.61
N TRP A 326 -27.58 -10.14 -3.47
CA TRP A 326 -27.71 -10.86 -2.21
C TRP A 326 -28.19 -9.94 -1.08
N ARG A 327 -29.09 -10.47 -0.25
CA ARG A 327 -29.71 -9.73 0.86
C ARG A 327 -30.17 -10.66 1.99
N PRO A 328 -30.34 -10.18 3.23
CA PRO A 328 -30.92 -10.99 4.30
C PRO A 328 -32.35 -11.39 3.95
N ASP A 329 -32.76 -12.61 4.33
CA ASP A 329 -34.15 -13.08 4.18
C ASP A 329 -35.14 -12.24 5.00
N THR A 330 -34.66 -11.60 6.08
CA THR A 330 -35.43 -10.66 6.90
C THR A 330 -35.67 -9.30 6.24
N SER A 331 -35.14 -9.07 5.03
CA SER A 331 -35.37 -7.82 4.30
C SER A 331 -36.87 -7.66 4.02
N THR A 332 -37.46 -6.61 4.59
CA THR A 332 -38.90 -6.34 4.51
C THR A 332 -39.33 -5.70 3.19
N ASP A 333 -38.37 -5.33 2.33
CA ASP A 333 -38.67 -4.72 1.04
C ASP A 333 -39.09 -5.79 0.02
N THR A 334 -40.39 -5.83 -0.21
CA THR A 334 -41.07 -6.73 -1.16
C THR A 334 -41.20 -6.11 -2.55
N ALA A 335 -40.89 -4.82 -2.71
CA ALA A 335 -40.88 -4.19 -4.03
C ALA A 335 -39.67 -4.69 -4.85
N GLN A 336 -39.89 -4.84 -6.16
CA GLN A 336 -38.79 -5.14 -7.06
C GLN A 336 -37.82 -3.94 -7.09
N LEU A 337 -36.54 -4.23 -6.87
CA LEU A 337 -35.50 -3.21 -6.86
C LEU A 337 -35.13 -2.82 -8.29
N ASP A 338 -35.27 -1.55 -8.62
CA ASP A 338 -34.78 -0.99 -9.89
C ASP A 338 -33.24 -0.91 -9.86
N MET A 339 -32.58 -1.91 -10.44
CA MET A 339 -31.12 -2.01 -10.45
C MET A 339 -30.48 -0.85 -11.24
N PRO A 340 -30.90 -0.52 -12.48
CA PRO A 340 -30.37 0.66 -13.18
C PRO A 340 -30.46 1.95 -12.35
N ALA A 341 -31.59 2.20 -11.70
CA ALA A 341 -31.76 3.40 -10.87
C ALA A 341 -30.88 3.36 -9.61
N LEU A 342 -30.68 2.19 -9.00
CA LEU A 342 -29.74 2.03 -7.88
C LEU A 342 -28.31 2.41 -8.28
N PHE A 343 -27.81 1.87 -9.39
CA PHE A 343 -26.45 2.16 -9.86
C PHE A 343 -26.28 3.64 -10.21
N ALA A 344 -27.24 4.23 -10.93
CA ALA A 344 -27.23 5.66 -11.25
C ALA A 344 -27.18 6.53 -9.98
N ARG A 345 -27.96 6.17 -8.95
CA ARG A 345 -27.92 6.87 -7.65
C ARG A 345 -26.56 6.74 -6.96
N ARG A 346 -25.99 5.54 -6.90
CA ARG A 346 -24.69 5.30 -6.23
C ARG A 346 -23.53 5.98 -6.95
N GLN A 347 -23.56 6.02 -8.27
CA GLN A 347 -22.62 6.79 -9.06
C GLN A 347 -22.76 8.29 -8.80
N ALA A 348 -23.98 8.83 -8.77
CA ALA A 348 -24.20 10.25 -8.47
C ALA A 348 -23.73 10.66 -7.07
N GLU A 349 -23.90 9.78 -6.07
CA GLU A 349 -23.36 10.01 -4.72
C GLU A 349 -21.82 9.94 -4.68
N ALA A 350 -21.20 9.05 -5.46
CA ALA A 350 -19.74 9.02 -5.62
C ALA A 350 -19.25 10.30 -6.31
N ASP A 351 -19.93 10.75 -7.37
CA ASP A 351 -19.62 11.99 -8.06
C ASP A 351 -19.75 13.21 -7.14
N GLU A 352 -20.79 13.27 -6.30
CA GLU A 352 -20.95 14.30 -5.26
C GLU A 352 -19.76 14.31 -4.28
N PHE A 353 -19.37 13.14 -3.78
CA PHE A 353 -18.27 12.99 -2.84
C PHE A 353 -16.94 13.45 -3.43
N TYR A 354 -16.60 12.98 -4.64
CA TYR A 354 -15.35 13.37 -5.31
C TYR A 354 -15.38 14.83 -5.78
N ALA A 355 -16.52 15.35 -6.23
CA ALA A 355 -16.64 16.77 -6.58
C ALA A 355 -16.36 17.68 -5.36
N ALA A 356 -16.78 17.28 -4.17
CA ALA A 356 -16.42 17.98 -2.94
C ALA A 356 -14.90 17.88 -2.69
N LEU A 357 -14.32 16.67 -2.71
CA LEU A 357 -12.88 16.45 -2.51
C LEU A 357 -12.00 17.26 -3.48
N GLN A 358 -12.47 17.39 -4.72
CA GLN A 358 -11.70 17.87 -5.87
C GLN A 358 -12.03 19.32 -6.26
N HIS A 359 -12.80 20.03 -5.44
CA HIS A 359 -13.32 21.35 -5.80
C HIS A 359 -12.24 22.38 -6.15
N ASP A 360 -11.05 22.27 -5.55
CA ASP A 360 -9.91 23.15 -5.83
C ASP A 360 -9.00 22.64 -6.97
N ILE A 361 -9.24 21.45 -7.52
CA ILE A 361 -8.46 20.89 -8.64
C ILE A 361 -9.13 21.29 -9.96
N ALA A 362 -8.55 22.29 -10.63
CA ALA A 362 -9.09 22.82 -11.88
C ALA A 362 -8.98 21.82 -13.06
N ASP A 363 -7.85 21.11 -13.18
CA ASP A 363 -7.56 20.21 -14.28
C ASP A 363 -8.38 18.90 -14.20
N ALA A 364 -9.05 18.54 -15.30
CA ALA A 364 -9.94 17.38 -15.33
C ALA A 364 -9.20 16.03 -15.33
N ASP A 365 -8.03 15.94 -15.96
CA ASP A 365 -7.21 14.72 -15.95
C ASP A 365 -6.57 14.52 -14.57
N ALA A 366 -6.14 15.60 -13.90
CA ALA A 366 -5.71 15.53 -12.50
C ALA A 366 -6.81 15.00 -11.56
N ARG A 367 -8.07 15.45 -11.73
CA ARG A 367 -9.22 14.91 -11.00
C ARG A 367 -9.44 13.41 -11.28
N LEU A 368 -9.30 13.00 -12.54
CA LEU A 368 -9.40 11.60 -12.94
C LEU A 368 -8.31 10.74 -12.30
N VAL A 369 -7.04 11.17 -12.39
CA VAL A 369 -5.88 10.49 -11.79
C VAL A 369 -6.09 10.32 -10.28
N GLN A 370 -6.46 11.40 -9.58
CA GLN A 370 -6.68 11.33 -8.13
C GLN A 370 -7.81 10.35 -7.77
N ARG A 371 -8.93 10.37 -8.51
CA ARG A 371 -10.06 9.47 -8.25
C ARG A 371 -9.68 8.00 -8.48
N GLN A 372 -8.94 7.68 -9.53
CA GLN A 372 -8.48 6.31 -9.78
C GLN A 372 -7.40 5.85 -8.79
N ALA A 373 -6.50 6.73 -8.36
CA ALA A 373 -5.54 6.43 -7.30
C ALA A 373 -6.27 6.01 -6.00
N LEU A 374 -7.28 6.79 -5.59
CA LEU A 374 -8.11 6.48 -4.43
C LEU A 374 -8.98 5.23 -4.64
N ALA A 375 -9.49 5.01 -5.86
CA ALA A 375 -10.19 3.78 -6.20
C ALA A 375 -9.30 2.55 -6.02
N GLY A 376 -8.05 2.59 -6.51
CA GLY A 376 -7.09 1.51 -6.32
C GLY A 376 -6.76 1.23 -4.86
N MET A 377 -6.56 2.29 -4.05
CA MET A 377 -6.43 2.14 -2.58
C MET A 377 -7.63 1.39 -1.99
N LEU A 378 -8.85 1.78 -2.36
CA LEU A 378 -10.09 1.18 -1.84
C LEU A 378 -10.30 -0.27 -2.30
N TRP A 379 -10.00 -0.57 -3.56
CA TRP A 379 -10.03 -1.94 -4.09
C TRP A 379 -8.96 -2.84 -3.46
N SER A 380 -7.84 -2.25 -3.01
CA SER A 380 -6.71 -2.96 -2.38
C SER A 380 -6.90 -3.28 -0.89
N LYS A 381 -8.08 -3.04 -0.33
CA LYS A 381 -8.45 -3.51 1.02
C LYS A 381 -8.71 -5.01 0.99
N GLN A 382 -7.97 -5.79 1.78
CA GLN A 382 -8.05 -7.26 1.79
C GLN A 382 -8.28 -7.78 3.21
N TYR A 383 -9.10 -8.82 3.37
CA TYR A 383 -9.12 -9.59 4.62
C TYR A 383 -7.84 -10.43 4.71
N TYR A 384 -7.02 -10.15 5.72
CA TYR A 384 -5.77 -10.86 5.96
C TYR A 384 -5.84 -11.63 7.29
N GLN A 385 -5.67 -12.95 7.20
CA GLN A 385 -5.67 -13.84 8.35
C GLN A 385 -4.39 -14.68 8.34
N PHE A 386 -3.68 -14.71 9.47
CA PHE A 386 -2.50 -15.55 9.64
C PHE A 386 -2.29 -15.79 11.14
N ASP A 387 -2.47 -17.04 11.57
CA ASP A 387 -2.12 -17.48 12.93
C ASP A 387 -0.86 -18.33 12.84
N VAL A 388 0.28 -17.75 13.24
CA VAL A 388 1.61 -18.35 13.05
C VAL A 388 1.76 -19.62 13.88
N THR A 389 1.21 -19.65 15.09
CA THR A 389 1.21 -20.86 15.92
C THR A 389 0.46 -21.98 15.23
N ARG A 390 -0.77 -21.72 14.77
CA ARG A 390 -1.60 -22.72 14.10
C ARG A 390 -1.02 -23.16 12.75
N TRP A 391 -0.40 -22.24 12.01
CA TRP A 391 0.27 -22.53 10.75
C TRP A 391 1.48 -23.47 10.91
N HIS A 392 2.28 -23.28 11.98
CA HIS A 392 3.39 -24.19 12.31
C HIS A 392 2.93 -25.54 12.85
N ASP A 393 1.89 -25.56 13.69
CA ASP A 393 1.48 -26.78 14.38
C ASP A 393 0.54 -27.66 13.52
N GLY A 394 -0.13 -27.05 12.54
CA GLY A 394 -1.11 -27.70 11.68
C GLY A 394 -2.54 -27.65 12.22
N ASP A 395 -3.48 -28.04 11.37
CA ASP A 395 -4.91 -28.10 11.70
C ASP A 395 -5.29 -29.52 12.19
N PRO A 396 -6.11 -29.68 13.25
CA PRO A 396 -6.46 -30.99 13.80
C PRO A 396 -7.08 -32.01 12.82
N GLY A 397 -7.70 -31.52 11.74
CA GLY A 397 -8.32 -32.35 10.70
C GLY A 397 -7.44 -32.61 9.48
N GLN A 398 -6.17 -32.24 9.52
CA GLN A 398 -5.23 -32.33 8.40
C GLN A 398 -3.98 -33.13 8.77
N PRO A 399 -3.21 -33.64 7.79
CA PRO A 399 -1.89 -34.19 8.05
C PRO A 399 -1.01 -33.22 8.84
N LEU A 400 -0.22 -33.75 9.78
CA LEU A 400 0.73 -32.93 10.51
C LEU A 400 1.76 -32.34 9.54
N PRO A 401 2.06 -31.03 9.62
CA PRO A 401 3.09 -30.45 8.78
C PRO A 401 4.50 -30.98 9.12
N PRO A 402 5.45 -30.89 8.17
CA PRO A 402 6.84 -31.26 8.40
C PRO A 402 7.44 -30.54 9.63
N LYS A 403 8.31 -31.22 10.39
CA LYS A 403 8.86 -30.70 11.64
C LYS A 403 9.88 -29.59 11.41
N GLU A 404 10.53 -29.61 10.26
CA GLU A 404 11.57 -28.71 9.77
C GLU A 404 11.08 -27.26 9.76
N ARG A 405 9.79 -27.07 9.42
CA ARG A 405 9.11 -25.76 9.43
C ARG A 405 9.18 -25.03 10.76
N ARG A 406 9.29 -25.74 11.88
CA ARG A 406 9.35 -25.14 13.23
C ARG A 406 10.61 -24.30 13.46
N ARG A 407 11.63 -24.44 12.60
CA ARG A 407 12.87 -23.65 12.61
C ARG A 407 12.98 -22.72 11.41
N GLY A 408 11.97 -22.71 10.54
CA GLY A 408 11.95 -21.92 9.32
C GLY A 408 11.36 -20.54 9.55
N ARG A 409 10.76 -20.01 8.48
CA ARG A 409 10.13 -18.69 8.42
C ARG A 409 9.23 -18.41 9.62
N ASN A 410 9.38 -17.22 10.21
CA ASN A 410 8.55 -16.70 11.30
C ASN A 410 8.51 -17.56 12.59
N ALA A 411 9.49 -18.45 12.81
CA ALA A 411 9.54 -19.31 13.99
C ALA A 411 9.55 -18.53 15.33
N ASP A 412 10.12 -17.33 15.36
CA ASP A 412 10.15 -16.46 16.54
C ASP A 412 8.87 -15.63 16.75
N TRP A 413 7.92 -15.71 15.81
CA TRP A 413 6.71 -14.90 15.76
C TRP A 413 5.42 -15.67 16.11
N ARG A 414 5.53 -16.74 16.90
CA ARG A 414 4.38 -17.59 17.26
C ARG A 414 3.22 -16.87 17.96
N HIS A 415 3.46 -15.72 18.58
CA HIS A 415 2.42 -14.90 19.21
C HIS A 415 1.50 -14.21 18.18
N MET A 416 1.95 -14.09 16.92
CA MET A 416 1.24 -13.38 15.88
C MET A 416 -0.05 -14.10 15.47
N CYS A 417 -1.16 -13.36 15.52
CA CYS A 417 -2.49 -13.84 15.14
C CYS A 417 -3.32 -12.72 14.51
N ASN A 418 -3.37 -12.74 13.18
CA ASN A 418 -4.01 -11.73 12.34
C ASN A 418 -5.41 -12.18 11.92
N GLY A 419 -6.28 -11.22 11.61
CA GLY A 419 -7.63 -11.47 11.12
C GLY A 419 -8.39 -10.16 11.01
N ASP A 420 -7.97 -9.31 10.08
CA ASP A 420 -8.48 -7.94 9.92
C ASP A 420 -8.54 -7.56 8.44
N ILE A 421 -9.30 -6.50 8.13
CA ILE A 421 -9.19 -5.80 6.84
C ILE A 421 -7.95 -4.90 6.87
N VAL A 422 -7.02 -5.18 5.96
CA VAL A 422 -5.73 -4.50 5.84
C VAL A 422 -5.59 -3.91 4.44
N SER A 423 -4.98 -2.74 4.32
CA SER A 423 -4.59 -2.20 3.01
C SER A 423 -3.34 -2.90 2.50
N MET A 424 -3.43 -3.49 1.31
CA MET A 424 -2.29 -4.10 0.64
C MET A 424 -1.55 -3.08 -0.25
N PRO A 425 -0.24 -3.25 -0.50
CA PRO A 425 0.46 -2.49 -1.53
C PRO A 425 -0.17 -2.73 -2.92
N ASP A 426 -0.44 -4.00 -3.21
CA ASP A 426 -1.17 -4.52 -4.37
C ASP A 426 -1.81 -5.86 -3.94
N LYS A 427 -2.93 -6.28 -4.52
CA LYS A 427 -3.60 -7.55 -4.14
C LYS A 427 -3.18 -8.77 -4.95
N TRP A 428 -2.30 -8.61 -5.95
CA TRP A 428 -1.79 -9.72 -6.74
C TRP A 428 -0.33 -10.04 -6.40
N GLU A 429 0.65 -9.17 -6.60
CA GLU A 429 2.07 -9.38 -6.26
C GLU A 429 2.29 -9.36 -4.75
N TYR A 430 1.65 -8.40 -4.06
CA TYR A 430 1.81 -8.19 -2.61
C TYR A 430 0.52 -8.47 -1.82
N PRO A 431 -0.10 -9.67 -1.88
CA PRO A 431 -1.36 -10.00 -1.20
C PRO A 431 -1.16 -10.19 0.32
N TRP A 432 -0.24 -9.42 0.90
CA TRP A 432 0.24 -9.36 2.26
C TRP A 432 0.71 -7.92 2.54
N TYR A 433 0.68 -7.50 3.81
CA TYR A 433 1.11 -6.15 4.18
C TYR A 433 2.61 -6.07 4.40
N ALA A 434 3.19 -4.92 4.09
CA ALA A 434 4.47 -4.46 4.62
C ALA A 434 4.24 -3.28 5.56
N SER A 435 5.01 -3.23 6.65
CA SER A 435 4.76 -2.25 7.71
C SER A 435 4.98 -0.82 7.26
N TRP A 436 6.07 -0.55 6.54
CA TRP A 436 6.37 0.80 6.09
C TRP A 436 5.43 1.27 4.97
N ASP A 437 5.04 0.40 4.03
CA ASP A 437 3.98 0.64 3.04
C ASP A 437 2.69 1.10 3.72
N LEU A 438 2.25 0.36 4.75
CA LEU A 438 0.99 0.64 5.45
C LEU A 438 0.95 2.05 6.05
N ALA A 439 2.10 2.60 6.46
CA ALA A 439 2.20 3.96 6.96
C ALA A 439 1.90 4.98 5.86
N PHE A 440 2.44 4.81 4.65
CA PHE A 440 2.12 5.64 3.49
C PHE A 440 0.67 5.47 3.04
N HIS A 441 0.15 4.24 3.08
CA HIS A 441 -1.25 3.94 2.76
C HIS A 441 -2.20 4.71 3.67
N ALA A 442 -1.92 4.70 4.98
CA ALA A 442 -2.74 5.40 5.97
C ALA A 442 -2.77 6.92 5.70
N VAL A 443 -1.63 7.51 5.33
CA VAL A 443 -1.56 8.93 4.96
C VAL A 443 -2.40 9.23 3.73
N ALA A 444 -2.34 8.39 2.68
CA ALA A 444 -3.20 8.54 1.50
C ALA A 444 -4.70 8.36 1.83
N PHE A 445 -5.06 7.37 2.66
CA PHE A 445 -6.45 7.14 3.07
C PHE A 445 -7.03 8.28 3.90
N ALA A 446 -6.22 8.96 4.71
CA ALA A 446 -6.71 10.04 5.56
C ALA A 446 -7.35 11.20 4.77
N MET A 447 -7.13 11.29 3.45
CA MET A 447 -7.87 12.20 2.58
C MET A 447 -9.38 11.93 2.52
N VAL A 448 -9.79 10.66 2.62
CA VAL A 448 -11.17 10.21 2.36
C VAL A 448 -11.77 9.38 3.48
N ASP A 449 -10.95 8.78 4.34
CA ASP A 449 -11.36 7.94 5.46
C ASP A 449 -10.32 7.93 6.60
N PRO A 450 -10.22 9.02 7.38
CA PRO A 450 -9.30 9.11 8.52
C PRO A 450 -9.51 8.03 9.59
N ASP A 451 -10.75 7.60 9.82
CA ASP A 451 -11.05 6.52 10.78
C ASP A 451 -10.43 5.18 10.34
N PHE A 452 -10.52 4.83 9.04
CA PHE A 452 -9.84 3.65 8.53
C PHE A 452 -8.32 3.81 8.59
N ALA A 453 -7.77 4.97 8.21
CA ALA A 453 -6.33 5.25 8.28
C ALA A 453 -5.75 5.05 9.70
N LYS A 454 -6.41 5.63 10.72
CA LYS A 454 -6.03 5.44 12.14
C LYS A 454 -6.05 3.96 12.53
N LYS A 455 -7.09 3.22 12.12
CA LYS A 455 -7.20 1.78 12.39
C LYS A 455 -6.05 0.99 11.75
N GLN A 456 -5.61 1.34 10.54
CA GLN A 456 -4.49 0.66 9.87
C GLN A 456 -3.18 0.82 10.67
N LEU A 457 -2.85 2.04 11.12
CA LEU A 457 -1.67 2.29 11.96
C LEU A 457 -1.76 1.55 13.30
N GLN A 458 -2.96 1.51 13.89
CA GLN A 458 -3.19 0.79 15.14
C GLN A 458 -3.02 -0.73 15.02
N LEU A 459 -3.22 -1.34 13.83
CA LEU A 459 -3.11 -2.80 13.67
C LEU A 459 -1.75 -3.31 14.14
N LEU A 460 -0.67 -2.70 13.65
CA LEU A 460 0.69 -3.21 13.84
C LEU A 460 1.21 -3.02 15.27
N VAL A 461 0.55 -2.18 16.06
CA VAL A 461 0.89 -1.94 17.47
C VAL A 461 0.04 -2.73 18.47
N LYS A 462 -0.94 -3.51 17.99
CA LYS A 462 -1.72 -4.44 18.84
C LYS A 462 -0.86 -5.58 19.34
N GLU A 463 -1.22 -6.12 20.49
CA GLU A 463 -0.50 -7.22 21.17
C GLU A 463 -0.43 -8.51 20.33
N ARG A 464 -1.39 -8.70 19.41
CA ARG A 464 -1.43 -9.84 18.48
C ARG A 464 -0.63 -9.63 17.18
N TYR A 465 -0.06 -8.45 16.98
CA TYR A 465 0.78 -8.09 15.84
C TYR A 465 2.21 -7.76 16.27
N MET A 466 2.36 -6.81 17.20
CA MET A 466 3.67 -6.35 17.69
C MET A 466 4.36 -7.47 18.48
N HIS A 467 5.64 -7.68 18.20
CA HIS A 467 6.44 -8.60 18.99
C HIS A 467 6.52 -8.12 20.46
N PRO A 468 6.50 -9.01 21.46
CA PRO A 468 6.63 -8.66 22.88
C PRO A 468 7.88 -7.84 23.27
N ASN A 469 8.83 -7.64 22.36
CA ASN A 469 10.03 -6.83 22.57
C ASN A 469 9.89 -5.40 22.00
N GLY A 470 8.74 -5.04 21.43
CA GLY A 470 8.47 -3.76 20.79
C GLY A 470 8.63 -3.73 19.26
N GLN A 471 9.12 -4.79 18.63
CA GLN A 471 9.31 -4.84 17.17
C GLN A 471 7.96 -4.85 16.43
N LEU A 472 7.84 -3.99 15.40
CA LEU A 472 6.74 -4.08 14.44
C LEU A 472 7.06 -5.17 13.40
N PRO A 473 6.09 -6.00 13.01
CA PRO A 473 6.32 -7.05 12.00
C PRO A 473 6.58 -6.43 10.63
N ALA A 474 7.70 -6.78 9.99
CA ALA A 474 8.06 -6.18 8.71
C ALA A 474 7.09 -6.56 7.58
N TYR A 475 7.07 -7.83 7.15
CA TYR A 475 6.21 -8.34 6.09
C TYR A 475 6.05 -9.87 6.17
N GLU A 476 5.08 -10.43 5.43
CA GLU A 476 4.68 -11.86 5.54
C GLU A 476 5.86 -12.85 5.40
N TRP A 477 6.80 -12.56 4.51
CA TRP A 477 7.96 -13.43 4.25
C TRP A 477 9.01 -13.44 5.37
N ALA A 478 9.09 -12.38 6.18
CA ALA A 478 10.06 -12.25 7.26
C ALA A 478 9.59 -11.20 8.29
N PHE A 479 8.72 -11.56 9.24
CA PHE A 479 8.25 -10.59 10.23
C PHE A 479 9.38 -10.00 11.09
N GLY A 480 10.47 -10.76 11.26
CA GLY A 480 11.65 -10.39 12.05
C GLY A 480 12.58 -9.36 11.39
N ASP A 481 12.36 -9.00 10.13
CA ASP A 481 13.14 -7.95 9.48
C ASP A 481 12.88 -6.57 10.09
N ALA A 482 13.78 -5.63 9.77
CA ALA A 482 13.55 -4.22 10.01
C ALA A 482 12.85 -3.61 8.78
N ASN A 483 12.24 -2.44 8.98
CA ASN A 483 11.63 -1.61 7.95
C ASN A 483 11.83 -0.15 8.39
N PRO A 484 11.78 0.85 7.48
CA PRO A 484 11.87 2.25 7.87
C PRO A 484 10.80 2.60 8.94
N PRO A 485 11.18 3.19 10.09
CA PRO A 485 10.27 3.48 11.20
C PRO A 485 9.42 4.74 10.95
N VAL A 486 8.75 4.83 9.80
CA VAL A 486 7.93 5.98 9.38
C VAL A 486 6.54 6.02 10.05
N HIS A 487 6.24 5.11 10.97
CA HIS A 487 4.93 5.02 11.61
C HIS A 487 4.59 6.24 12.49
N ALA A 488 5.58 6.87 13.12
CA ALA A 488 5.35 8.08 13.91
C ALA A 488 5.00 9.28 13.03
N TRP A 489 5.76 9.49 11.95
CA TRP A 489 5.43 10.46 10.91
C TRP A 489 4.01 10.24 10.37
N ALA A 490 3.66 9.01 10.01
CA ALA A 490 2.32 8.71 9.50
C ALA A 490 1.23 8.95 10.55
N THR A 491 1.49 8.61 11.81
CA THR A 491 0.57 8.88 12.94
C THR A 491 0.30 10.38 13.06
N TRP A 492 1.36 11.19 13.06
CA TRP A 492 1.24 12.65 13.11
C TRP A 492 0.47 13.19 11.91
N ARG A 493 0.80 12.72 10.70
CA ARG A 493 0.16 13.20 9.46
C ARG A 493 -1.32 12.82 9.37
N VAL A 494 -1.68 11.59 9.75
CA VAL A 494 -3.09 11.14 9.80
C VAL A 494 -3.86 11.96 10.84
N TYR A 495 -3.27 12.25 12.00
CA TYR A 495 -3.89 13.12 13.00
C TYR A 495 -4.14 14.53 12.46
N GLU A 496 -3.18 15.13 11.77
CA GLU A 496 -3.35 16.46 11.18
C GLU A 496 -4.46 16.48 10.13
N LEU A 497 -4.49 15.49 9.23
CA LEU A 497 -5.52 15.38 8.19
C LEU A 497 -6.92 15.13 8.79
N ASP A 498 -7.02 14.29 9.82
CA ASP A 498 -8.28 14.05 10.54
C ASP A 498 -8.80 15.33 11.22
N ARG A 499 -7.91 16.05 11.92
CA ARG A 499 -8.23 17.31 12.58
C ARG A 499 -8.70 18.38 11.60
N GLU A 500 -8.15 18.38 10.41
CA GLU A 500 -8.51 19.29 9.33
C GLU A 500 -9.88 18.98 8.71
N VAL A 501 -10.20 17.70 8.53
CA VAL A 501 -11.52 17.27 8.04
C VAL A 501 -12.61 17.48 9.09
N THR A 502 -12.32 17.18 10.36
CA THR A 502 -13.33 17.18 11.44
C THR A 502 -13.36 18.46 12.26
N GLY A 503 -12.32 19.29 12.19
CA GLY A 503 -12.10 20.44 13.05
C GLY A 503 -11.57 20.12 14.45
N VAL A 504 -11.41 18.84 14.81
CA VAL A 504 -11.04 18.40 16.17
C VAL A 504 -9.92 17.36 16.12
N GLY A 505 -8.88 17.55 16.91
CA GLY A 505 -7.79 16.58 17.02
C GLY A 505 -8.18 15.37 17.85
N ASP A 506 -7.92 14.16 17.34
CA ASP A 506 -8.06 12.90 18.07
C ASP A 506 -6.83 12.63 18.97
N HIS A 507 -6.83 13.22 20.17
CA HIS A 507 -5.76 13.02 21.16
C HIS A 507 -5.70 11.61 21.74
N GLU A 508 -6.83 10.89 21.81
CA GLU A 508 -6.85 9.50 22.29
C GLU A 508 -6.07 8.58 21.33
N PHE A 509 -6.28 8.75 20.02
CA PHE A 509 -5.48 8.08 19.01
C PHE A 509 -3.98 8.37 19.16
N LEU A 510 -3.61 9.64 19.33
CA LEU A 510 -2.21 10.03 19.53
C LEU A 510 -1.61 9.39 20.79
N GLU A 511 -2.32 9.41 21.91
CA GLU A 511 -1.86 8.85 23.17
C GLU A 511 -1.62 7.33 23.08
N VAL A 512 -2.53 6.59 22.45
CA VAL A 512 -2.35 5.16 22.21
C VAL A 512 -1.13 4.89 21.33
N MET A 513 -1.02 5.60 20.21
CA MET A 513 0.09 5.40 19.27
C MET A 513 1.42 5.79 19.92
N PHE A 514 1.48 6.91 20.64
CA PHE A 514 2.68 7.39 21.32
C PHE A 514 3.24 6.34 22.28
N HIS A 515 2.41 5.77 23.16
CA HIS A 515 2.83 4.74 24.11
C HIS A 515 3.31 3.45 23.43
N LYS A 516 2.67 3.05 22.34
CA LYS A 516 3.09 1.84 21.60
C LYS A 516 4.37 2.06 20.80
N LEU A 517 4.50 3.21 20.18
CA LEU A 517 5.68 3.60 19.42
C LEU A 517 6.89 3.85 20.32
N LEU A 518 6.69 4.23 21.59
CA LEU A 518 7.75 4.24 22.61
C LEU A 518 8.42 2.87 22.78
N LEU A 519 7.65 1.79 22.75
CA LEU A 519 8.19 0.42 22.82
C LEU A 519 9.01 0.10 21.57
N ASN A 520 8.52 0.49 20.40
CA ASN A 520 9.23 0.27 19.14
C ASN A 520 10.53 1.09 19.04
N PHE A 521 10.48 2.37 19.42
CA PHE A 521 11.67 3.21 19.53
C PHE A 521 12.72 2.58 20.46
N SER A 522 12.29 2.06 21.60
CA SER A 522 13.18 1.39 22.56
C SER A 522 13.77 0.10 21.98
N TRP A 523 13.01 -0.66 21.19
CA TRP A 523 13.53 -1.81 20.46
C TRP A 523 14.65 -1.42 19.49
N TRP A 524 14.44 -0.35 18.71
CA TRP A 524 15.45 0.18 17.77
C TRP A 524 16.76 0.51 18.48
N VAL A 525 16.70 1.35 19.53
CA VAL A 525 17.89 1.74 20.30
C VAL A 525 18.61 0.51 20.87
N ASN A 526 17.88 -0.47 21.40
CA ASN A 526 18.53 -1.62 22.06
C ASN A 526 19.02 -2.73 21.10
N ARG A 527 18.46 -2.83 19.88
CA ARG A 527 18.75 -3.94 18.96
C ARG A 527 19.48 -3.53 17.70
N LYS A 528 19.42 -2.25 17.34
CA LYS A 528 19.94 -1.72 16.08
C LYS A 528 21.00 -0.65 16.30
N ASP A 529 21.38 -0.33 17.54
CA ASP A 529 22.59 0.45 17.86
C ASP A 529 23.53 -0.44 18.69
N ALA A 530 24.26 -1.32 18.02
CA ALA A 530 25.02 -2.40 18.66
C ALA A 530 26.17 -1.88 19.55
N ASP A 531 26.63 -0.66 19.32
CA ASP A 531 27.74 -0.03 20.04
C ASP A 531 27.31 1.01 21.08
N ASP A 532 26.00 1.30 21.20
CA ASP A 532 25.47 2.38 22.03
C ASP A 532 26.09 3.75 21.67
N ARG A 533 26.15 4.04 20.35
CA ARG A 533 26.78 5.25 19.79
C ARG A 533 25.80 6.16 19.08
N ASN A 534 24.51 5.85 19.07
CA ASN A 534 23.47 6.51 18.30
C ASN A 534 23.73 6.48 16.79
N ILE A 535 24.42 5.42 16.32
CA ILE A 535 24.59 5.07 14.92
C ILE A 535 23.96 3.71 14.72
N PHE A 536 22.99 3.64 13.82
CA PHE A 536 22.16 2.45 13.69
C PHE A 536 22.72 1.51 12.61
N GLN A 537 22.76 0.22 12.93
CA GLN A 537 23.23 -0.88 12.10
C GLN A 537 22.17 -1.97 11.91
N GLY A 538 22.29 -2.68 10.79
CA GLY A 538 21.79 -4.05 10.65
C GLY A 538 20.29 -4.15 10.44
N GLY A 539 19.86 -4.05 9.18
CA GLY A 539 18.50 -4.39 8.79
C GLY A 539 18.21 -4.04 7.35
N PHE A 540 17.32 -4.83 6.74
CA PHE A 540 16.52 -4.43 5.60
C PHE A 540 15.77 -3.14 5.96
N LEU A 541 15.87 -2.09 5.14
CA LEU A 541 15.16 -0.82 5.35
C LEU A 541 14.28 -0.51 4.13
N GLY A 542 13.69 -1.54 3.52
CA GLY A 542 12.81 -1.41 2.35
C GLY A 542 13.51 -0.99 1.05
N LEU A 543 14.85 -0.95 1.06
CA LEU A 543 15.70 -0.55 -0.06
C LEU A 543 16.55 -1.74 -0.53
N ASP A 544 15.91 -2.74 -1.11
CA ASP A 544 16.40 -4.12 -1.28
C ASP A 544 17.80 -4.20 -1.86
N ASN A 545 17.99 -3.66 -3.07
CA ASN A 545 19.24 -3.77 -3.83
C ASN A 545 20.08 -2.47 -3.82
N ILE A 546 19.76 -1.48 -2.97
CA ILE A 546 20.45 -0.17 -2.98
C ILE A 546 21.93 -0.29 -2.58
N GLY A 547 22.25 -1.27 -1.74
CA GLY A 547 23.60 -1.55 -1.25
C GLY A 547 24.29 -2.69 -1.99
N ILE A 548 25.53 -2.97 -1.59
CA ILE A 548 26.33 -4.09 -2.10
C ILE A 548 26.15 -5.40 -1.31
N PHE A 549 25.53 -5.34 -0.12
CA PHE A 549 25.34 -6.49 0.77
C PHE A 549 23.89 -6.55 1.26
N ASP A 550 23.41 -7.77 1.52
CA ASP A 550 22.19 -7.98 2.28
C ASP A 550 22.43 -7.49 3.71
N ARG A 551 21.75 -6.40 4.07
CA ARG A 551 21.89 -5.74 5.37
C ARG A 551 21.26 -6.53 6.52
N SER A 552 20.47 -7.58 6.22
CA SER A 552 19.90 -8.52 7.21
C SER A 552 20.77 -9.76 7.42
N SER A 553 21.75 -10.02 6.57
CA SER A 553 22.64 -11.19 6.65
C SER A 553 24.03 -10.84 7.21
N PRO A 554 24.75 -11.82 7.81
CA PRO A 554 26.16 -11.64 8.13
C PRO A 554 26.97 -11.25 6.89
N LEU A 555 27.79 -10.20 7.01
CA LEU A 555 28.56 -9.72 5.87
C LEU A 555 29.65 -10.73 5.48
N PRO A 556 29.89 -10.96 4.17
CA PRO A 556 30.96 -11.86 3.70
C PRO A 556 32.35 -11.48 4.22
N THR A 557 32.57 -10.20 4.54
CA THR A 557 33.82 -9.66 5.09
C THR A 557 34.00 -9.90 6.59
N GLY A 558 32.99 -10.47 7.27
CA GLY A 558 32.96 -10.59 8.73
C GLY A 558 32.82 -9.26 9.50
N GLY A 559 32.66 -8.15 8.76
CA GLY A 559 32.51 -6.80 9.30
C GLY A 559 31.06 -6.41 9.60
N ARG A 560 30.81 -5.10 9.66
CA ARG A 560 29.47 -4.50 9.85
C ARG A 560 29.32 -3.19 9.08
N ILE A 561 28.08 -2.73 8.89
CA ILE A 561 27.78 -1.47 8.21
C ILE A 561 27.08 -0.51 9.17
N ASP A 562 27.64 0.69 9.32
CA ASP A 562 26.94 1.84 9.85
C ASP A 562 26.09 2.47 8.73
N GLN A 563 24.78 2.55 8.96
CA GLN A 563 23.81 2.92 7.93
C GLN A 563 23.43 4.41 8.07
N ALA A 564 23.60 5.17 6.99
CA ALA A 564 23.27 6.60 6.98
C ALA A 564 21.75 6.83 7.00
N ASP A 565 21.00 6.01 6.26
CA ASP A 565 19.54 6.02 6.25
C ASP A 565 18.96 5.54 7.59
N GLY A 566 19.41 4.40 8.11
CA GLY A 566 18.95 3.88 9.41
C GLY A 566 19.09 4.89 10.54
N THR A 567 20.22 5.60 10.56
CA THR A 567 20.48 6.65 11.55
C THR A 567 19.60 7.89 11.33
N ALA A 568 19.41 8.30 10.08
CA ALA A 568 18.54 9.43 9.75
C ALA A 568 17.05 9.15 10.04
N TRP A 569 16.58 7.91 9.80
CA TRP A 569 15.24 7.50 10.16
C TRP A 569 14.99 7.58 11.66
N MET A 570 15.95 7.16 12.48
CA MET A 570 15.83 7.26 13.93
C MET A 570 15.88 8.71 14.44
N ALA A 571 16.61 9.59 13.76
CA ALA A 571 16.53 11.02 14.03
C ALA A 571 15.13 11.59 13.73
N SER A 572 14.56 11.23 12.56
CA SER A 572 13.18 11.61 12.21
C SER A 572 12.18 11.06 13.24
N TYR A 573 12.30 9.78 13.60
CA TYR A 573 11.41 9.14 14.57
C TYR A 573 11.47 9.82 15.95
N ALA A 574 12.66 10.22 16.41
CA ALA A 574 12.79 11.00 17.64
C ALA A 574 12.07 12.36 17.53
N LEU A 575 12.23 13.06 16.41
CA LEU A 575 11.55 14.34 16.16
C LEU A 575 10.02 14.16 16.08
N ASP A 576 9.52 13.11 15.44
CA ASP A 576 8.08 12.83 15.32
C ASP A 576 7.46 12.49 16.68
N LEU A 577 8.14 11.69 17.52
CA LEU A 577 7.67 11.41 18.88
C LEU A 577 7.74 12.65 19.77
N MET A 578 8.75 13.51 19.60
CA MET A 578 8.78 14.81 20.27
C MET A 578 7.55 15.64 19.88
N GLN A 579 7.23 15.73 18.58
CA GLN A 579 6.08 16.49 18.09
C GLN A 579 4.74 15.97 18.65
N ILE A 580 4.53 14.65 18.62
CA ILE A 580 3.34 14.02 19.22
C ILE A 580 3.27 14.30 20.73
N GLY A 581 4.40 14.19 21.44
CA GLY A 581 4.48 14.48 22.87
C GLY A 581 4.15 15.94 23.20
N LEU A 582 4.58 16.89 22.37
CA LEU A 582 4.27 18.31 22.54
C LEU A 582 2.79 18.62 22.28
N GLU A 583 2.15 17.94 21.32
CA GLU A 583 0.71 18.06 21.08
C GLU A 583 -0.09 17.50 22.27
N LEU A 584 0.28 16.32 22.80
CA LEU A 584 -0.35 15.75 23.99
C LEU A 584 -0.11 16.61 25.25
N ALA A 585 1.03 17.32 25.30
CA ALA A 585 1.34 18.22 26.40
C ALA A 585 0.39 19.42 26.51
N MET A 586 -0.32 19.77 25.43
CA MET A 586 -1.33 20.85 25.44
C MET A 586 -2.47 20.57 26.43
N THR A 587 -2.78 19.29 26.67
CA THR A 587 -3.85 18.86 27.58
C THR A 587 -3.32 18.16 28.83
N ASN A 588 -2.12 17.56 28.76
CA ASN A 588 -1.48 16.90 29.90
C ASN A 588 0.02 17.21 29.97
N THR A 589 0.40 18.13 30.87
CA THR A 589 1.79 18.63 31.00
C THR A 589 2.83 17.56 31.35
N ALA A 590 2.42 16.36 31.80
CA ALA A 590 3.35 15.25 32.01
C ALA A 590 4.11 14.84 30.73
N TYR A 591 3.52 15.07 29.55
CA TYR A 591 4.17 14.75 28.28
C TYR A 591 5.35 15.69 27.93
N VAL A 592 5.49 16.83 28.61
CA VAL A 592 6.66 17.71 28.43
C VAL A 592 7.95 16.96 28.78
N GLU A 593 7.94 16.14 29.84
CA GLU A 593 9.09 15.35 30.29
C GLU A 593 9.64 14.46 29.16
N ILE A 594 8.74 13.69 28.53
CA ILE A 594 9.12 12.72 27.52
C ILE A 594 9.42 13.39 26.17
N ALA A 595 8.75 14.50 25.85
CA ALA A 595 9.08 15.31 24.67
C ALA A 595 10.51 15.85 24.76
N VAL A 596 10.92 16.38 25.92
CA VAL A 596 12.30 16.85 26.15
C VAL A 596 13.31 15.71 25.99
N LYS A 597 13.01 14.49 26.49
CA LYS A 597 13.88 13.32 26.25
C LYS A 597 14.11 13.07 24.76
N PHE A 598 13.08 13.19 23.93
CA PHE A 598 13.21 12.94 22.49
C PHE A 598 13.98 14.04 21.78
N PHE A 599 13.81 15.29 22.20
CA PHE A 599 14.66 16.39 21.77
C PHE A 599 16.14 16.10 22.09
N GLU A 600 16.46 15.70 23.32
CA GLU A 600 17.84 15.36 23.71
C GLU A 600 18.39 14.19 22.88
N HIS A 601 17.58 13.15 22.68
CA HIS A 601 17.98 11.96 21.92
C HIS A 601 18.26 12.29 20.46
N PHE A 602 17.44 13.14 19.83
CA PHE A 602 17.70 13.66 18.50
C PHE A 602 19.06 14.38 18.42
N LEU A 603 19.42 15.18 19.43
CA LEU A 603 20.70 15.88 19.44
C LEU A 603 21.89 14.92 19.58
N TYR A 604 21.76 13.84 20.35
CA TYR A 604 22.80 12.80 20.42
C TYR A 604 23.01 12.11 19.07
N ILE A 605 21.93 11.80 18.34
CA ILE A 605 22.03 11.26 16.97
C ILE A 605 22.70 12.28 16.05
N ALA A 606 22.28 13.55 16.11
CA ALA A 606 22.83 14.61 15.26
C ALA A 606 24.34 14.81 15.50
N GLU A 607 24.80 14.67 16.74
CA GLU A 607 26.23 14.70 17.10
C GLU A 607 26.97 13.52 16.51
N ALA A 608 26.46 12.30 16.70
CA ALA A 608 27.07 11.07 16.21
C ALA A 608 27.28 11.10 14.68
N VAL A 609 26.26 11.57 13.94
CA VAL A 609 26.27 11.72 12.48
C VAL A 609 27.23 12.83 12.02
N SER A 610 27.32 13.92 12.78
CA SER A 610 28.10 15.10 12.42
C SER A 610 29.58 15.02 12.79
N CYS A 611 29.95 14.03 13.59
CA CYS A 611 31.28 13.90 14.16
C CYS A 611 32.35 13.67 13.07
N GLY A 612 33.42 14.48 13.07
CA GLY A 612 34.51 14.41 12.08
C GLY A 612 35.56 13.33 12.40
N GLU A 613 36.79 13.47 11.88
CA GLU A 613 37.89 12.49 12.04
C GLU A 613 38.29 12.18 13.50
N VAL A 614 37.91 13.04 14.45
CA VAL A 614 38.23 12.89 15.89
C VAL A 614 37.37 11.80 16.55
N CYS A 615 36.27 11.39 15.92
CA CYS A 615 35.29 10.45 16.43
C CYS A 615 34.96 9.40 15.36
N ASN A 616 35.12 8.12 15.71
CA ASN A 616 35.02 6.99 14.77
C ASN A 616 33.59 6.68 14.27
N THR A 617 32.67 7.67 14.26
CA THR A 617 31.22 7.49 14.01
C THR A 617 30.66 8.33 12.86
N GLY A 618 31.42 9.27 12.29
CA GLY A 618 30.91 10.17 11.23
C GLY A 618 30.50 9.45 9.95
N LEU A 619 29.34 9.84 9.41
CA LEU A 619 28.76 9.36 8.14
C LEU A 619 28.85 10.39 7.00
N TRP A 620 29.25 11.63 7.32
CA TRP A 620 29.47 12.70 6.36
C TRP A 620 30.87 12.60 5.75
N ASP A 621 30.95 12.43 4.43
CA ASP A 621 32.21 12.51 3.69
C ASP A 621 32.47 13.98 3.32
N ALA A 622 33.55 14.56 3.86
CA ALA A 622 33.89 15.96 3.64
C ALA A 622 34.48 16.24 2.24
N ARG A 623 35.03 15.21 1.58
CA ARG A 623 35.57 15.34 0.22
C ARG A 623 34.44 15.42 -0.79
N ASP A 624 33.47 14.53 -0.65
CA ASP A 624 32.32 14.45 -1.52
C ASP A 624 31.16 15.31 -1.03
N GLU A 625 31.23 15.94 0.15
CA GLU A 625 30.12 16.70 0.75
C GLU A 625 28.78 15.93 0.69
N PHE A 626 28.79 14.65 1.03
CA PHE A 626 27.64 13.74 0.91
C PHE A 626 27.65 12.70 2.04
N PHE A 627 26.49 12.12 2.35
CA PHE A 627 26.38 11.05 3.35
C PHE A 627 26.51 9.68 2.70
N TYR A 628 27.27 8.80 3.32
CA TYR A 628 27.47 7.43 2.88
C TYR A 628 27.36 6.45 4.04
N ASP A 629 26.95 5.22 3.74
CA ASP A 629 27.16 4.09 4.64
C ASP A 629 28.67 3.87 4.85
N VAL A 630 29.04 3.38 6.03
CA VAL A 630 30.45 3.07 6.36
C VAL A 630 30.59 1.61 6.72
N LEU A 631 31.37 0.88 5.92
CA LEU A 631 31.76 -0.50 6.21
C LEU A 631 32.92 -0.51 7.20
N HIS A 632 32.74 -1.21 8.31
CA HIS A 632 33.79 -1.52 9.27
C HIS A 632 34.27 -2.95 9.05
N LEU A 633 35.54 -3.09 8.71
CA LEU A 633 36.20 -4.38 8.54
C LEU A 633 36.72 -4.92 9.89
N PRO A 634 36.91 -6.24 10.03
CA PRO A 634 37.40 -6.84 11.28
C PRO A 634 38.76 -6.32 11.78
N ASP A 635 39.58 -5.80 10.86
CA ASP A 635 40.89 -5.20 11.17
C ASP A 635 40.79 -3.76 11.72
N GLY A 636 39.58 -3.21 11.84
CA GLY A 636 39.30 -1.84 12.26
C GLY A 636 39.31 -0.81 11.12
N THR A 637 39.56 -1.23 9.88
CA THR A 637 39.50 -0.35 8.71
C THR A 637 38.07 0.12 8.46
N ARG A 638 37.93 1.42 8.18
CA ARG A 638 36.65 2.06 7.85
C ARG A 638 36.64 2.44 6.38
N VAL A 639 35.64 1.97 5.65
CA VAL A 639 35.48 2.21 4.20
C VAL A 639 34.15 2.92 3.96
N PRO A 640 34.15 4.23 3.66
CA PRO A 640 32.97 4.92 3.18
C PRO A 640 32.53 4.32 1.83
N MET A 641 31.29 3.82 1.79
CA MET A 641 30.70 3.25 0.59
C MET A 641 30.17 4.39 -0.28
N ARG A 642 31.03 4.91 -1.17
CA ARG A 642 30.77 6.09 -2.02
C ARG A 642 29.77 5.82 -3.15
N ILE A 643 28.58 5.39 -2.75
CA ILE A 643 27.43 5.15 -3.60
C ILE A 643 26.49 6.34 -3.41
N ARG A 644 26.40 7.21 -4.41
CA ARG A 644 25.52 8.38 -4.40
C ARG A 644 24.09 7.93 -4.64
N SER A 645 23.45 7.44 -3.60
CA SER A 645 22.05 6.98 -3.62
C SER A 645 21.17 7.85 -2.74
N ILE A 646 19.86 7.57 -2.78
CA ILE A 646 18.84 8.17 -1.92
C ILE A 646 19.19 8.01 -0.43
N VAL A 647 19.95 6.98 -0.05
CA VAL A 647 20.48 6.79 1.31
C VAL A 647 21.18 8.04 1.84
N GLY A 648 21.98 8.71 0.99
CA GLY A 648 22.68 9.93 1.38
C GLY A 648 21.81 11.19 1.38
N LEU A 649 20.58 11.11 0.86
CA LEU A 649 19.58 12.19 0.85
C LEU A 649 18.55 12.04 1.98
N ILE A 650 18.30 10.84 2.50
CA ILE A 650 17.39 10.57 3.63
C ILE A 650 17.64 11.47 4.87
N PRO A 651 18.88 11.91 5.19
CA PRO A 651 19.08 12.92 6.26
C PRO A 651 18.29 14.23 6.09
N LEU A 652 17.82 14.58 4.88
CA LEU A 652 16.90 15.71 4.65
C LEU A 652 15.54 15.50 5.32
N PHE A 653 15.13 14.26 5.57
CA PHE A 653 13.80 13.92 6.10
C PHE A 653 13.66 14.21 7.59
N ALA A 654 14.77 14.18 8.32
CA ALA A 654 14.80 14.53 9.73
C ALA A 654 14.77 16.06 9.90
N VAL A 655 13.58 16.64 9.82
CA VAL A 655 13.33 18.08 10.00
C VAL A 655 11.99 18.33 10.69
N HIS A 656 12.00 19.19 11.71
CA HIS A 656 10.79 19.80 12.30
C HIS A 656 11.08 21.25 12.71
N VAL A 657 10.08 22.12 12.51
CA VAL A 657 10.09 23.52 12.93
C VAL A 657 9.19 23.68 14.15
N LEU A 658 9.81 24.06 15.26
CA LEU A 658 9.12 24.40 16.49
C LEU A 658 8.66 25.85 16.44
N ASP A 659 7.37 26.06 16.67
CA ASP A 659 6.75 27.38 16.76
C ASP A 659 6.62 27.80 18.23
N GLU A 660 7.25 28.92 18.60
CA GLU A 660 7.18 29.44 19.97
C GLU A 660 5.77 29.92 20.33
N GLU A 661 4.96 30.37 19.37
CA GLU A 661 3.57 30.77 19.64
C GLU A 661 2.72 29.58 20.12
N VAL A 662 3.01 28.39 19.61
CA VAL A 662 2.28 27.16 19.92
C VAL A 662 2.78 26.51 21.20
N HIS A 663 4.10 26.29 21.31
CA HIS A 663 4.68 25.50 22.40
C HIS A 663 5.30 26.35 23.51
N GLY A 664 5.52 27.65 23.30
CA GLY A 664 6.18 28.54 24.27
C GLY A 664 5.44 28.70 25.59
N HIS A 665 4.15 28.35 25.63
CA HIS A 665 3.28 28.42 26.81
C HIS A 665 3.34 27.14 27.66
N LEU A 666 4.01 26.08 27.19
CA LEU A 666 4.14 24.83 27.94
C LEU A 666 5.03 25.01 29.17
N PRO A 667 4.51 24.75 30.40
CA PRO A 667 5.27 24.92 31.63
C PRO A 667 6.57 24.08 31.62
N GLY A 668 7.70 24.72 31.90
CA GLY A 668 9.00 24.07 32.04
C GLY A 668 9.68 23.61 30.73
N LEU A 669 9.00 23.66 29.57
CA LEU A 669 9.60 23.27 28.28
C LEU A 669 10.79 24.17 27.94
N ARG A 670 10.57 25.48 27.90
CA ARG A 670 11.60 26.47 27.52
C ARG A 670 12.81 26.42 28.46
N GLU A 671 12.56 26.33 29.76
CA GLU A 671 13.63 26.27 30.77
C GLU A 671 14.52 25.05 30.59
N ARG A 672 13.95 23.89 30.28
CA ARG A 672 14.69 22.64 30.07
C ARG A 672 15.47 22.63 28.78
N LEU A 673 14.85 23.08 27.67
CA LEU A 673 15.55 23.19 26.40
C LEU A 673 16.73 24.16 26.50
N ALA A 674 16.51 25.34 27.10
CA ALA A 674 17.57 26.32 27.35
C ALA A 674 18.67 25.74 28.26
N TRP A 675 18.29 25.10 29.37
CA TRP A 675 19.24 24.48 30.29
C TRP A 675 20.11 23.44 29.58
N PHE A 676 19.50 22.54 28.78
CA PHE A 676 20.23 21.50 28.07
C PHE A 676 21.24 22.10 27.09
N LEU A 677 20.82 23.10 26.31
CA LEU A 677 21.67 23.73 25.31
C LEU A 677 22.80 24.56 25.94
N ASP A 678 22.54 25.23 27.06
CA ASP A 678 23.57 25.97 27.81
C ASP A 678 24.62 25.03 28.43
N HIS A 679 24.22 23.84 28.88
CA HIS A 679 25.11 22.86 29.52
C HIS A 679 25.75 21.88 28.52
N ARG A 680 25.24 21.81 27.28
CA ARG A 680 25.77 20.99 26.18
C ARG A 680 26.05 21.88 24.96
N PRO A 681 27.01 22.83 25.06
CA PRO A 681 27.29 23.78 23.98
C PRO A 681 27.75 23.11 22.68
N ASN A 682 28.33 21.90 22.76
CA ASN A 682 28.65 21.05 21.61
C ASN A 682 27.38 20.64 20.84
N LEU A 683 26.29 20.29 21.55
CA LEU A 683 24.99 19.95 20.96
C LEU A 683 24.18 21.18 20.57
N ALA A 684 24.30 22.28 21.30
CA ALA A 684 23.68 23.55 20.92
C ALA A 684 24.20 24.07 19.58
N ARG A 685 25.46 23.76 19.24
CA ARG A 685 26.01 23.96 17.90
C ARG A 685 25.44 23.02 16.83
N LEU A 686 24.41 22.21 17.12
CA LEU A 686 23.64 21.41 16.16
C LEU A 686 22.21 21.96 15.92
N VAL A 687 21.63 22.71 16.86
CA VAL A 687 20.33 23.44 16.69
C VAL A 687 20.51 24.81 16.00
N SER A 688 19.91 25.02 14.82
CA SER A 688 20.14 26.25 14.04
C SER A 688 19.71 27.49 14.81
N ARG A 689 20.68 28.37 15.12
CA ARG A 689 20.50 29.71 15.68
C ARG A 689 19.47 29.80 16.82
N TRP A 690 19.62 28.99 17.88
CA TRP A 690 18.77 29.01 19.08
C TRP A 690 18.56 30.41 19.71
N THR A 691 19.50 31.34 19.50
CA THR A 691 19.44 32.72 20.00
C THR A 691 19.01 33.78 18.96
N GLU A 692 18.83 33.41 17.69
CA GLU A 692 18.29 34.29 16.65
C GLU A 692 17.05 33.63 16.03
N PRO A 693 15.85 34.12 16.32
CA PRO A 693 14.64 33.51 15.82
C PRO A 693 14.55 33.47 14.30
N GLY A 694 14.03 32.36 13.75
CA GLY A 694 13.63 32.29 12.34
C GLY A 694 12.45 33.21 12.02
N LYS A 695 11.87 33.11 10.81
CA LYS A 695 10.59 33.79 10.53
C LYS A 695 9.57 33.40 11.61
N ALA A 696 8.84 34.39 12.13
CA ALA A 696 7.83 34.20 13.19
C ALA A 696 8.33 33.52 14.48
N ASN A 697 9.58 33.77 14.90
CA ASN A 697 10.09 33.28 16.19
C ASN A 697 10.21 31.74 16.28
N THR A 698 10.48 31.09 15.15
CA THR A 698 10.58 29.64 15.02
C THR A 698 12.00 29.11 15.26
N THR A 699 12.10 27.84 15.69
CA THR A 699 13.36 27.10 15.86
C THR A 699 13.39 25.88 14.92
N LEU A 700 14.50 25.72 14.18
CA LEU A 700 14.71 24.57 13.29
C LEU A 700 15.46 23.44 13.99
N LEU A 701 14.85 22.26 14.01
CA LEU A 701 15.51 21.00 14.36
C LEU A 701 15.72 20.21 13.08
N SER A 702 16.99 19.98 12.71
CA SER A 702 17.33 19.14 11.57
C SER A 702 18.73 18.55 11.71
N LEU A 703 18.95 17.37 11.12
CA LEU A 703 20.30 16.81 10.97
C LEU A 703 21.19 17.68 10.09
N LEU A 704 20.60 18.53 9.25
CA LEU A 704 21.31 19.34 8.28
C LEU A 704 21.31 20.82 8.65
N ARG A 705 22.43 21.47 8.41
CA ARG A 705 22.57 22.93 8.52
C ARG A 705 23.05 23.51 7.20
N GLY A 706 22.47 24.66 6.81
CA GLY A 706 22.95 25.60 5.80
C GLY A 706 23.85 25.00 4.70
N HIS A 707 25.16 24.90 4.97
CA HIS A 707 26.15 24.32 4.05
C HIS A 707 25.84 22.88 3.62
N ARG A 708 25.61 21.94 4.56
CA ARG A 708 25.34 20.53 4.22
C ARG A 708 24.03 20.39 3.43
N MET A 709 23.00 21.16 3.82
CA MET A 709 21.74 21.17 3.08
C MET A 709 21.94 21.68 1.65
N LYS A 710 22.66 22.79 1.45
CA LYS A 710 23.01 23.29 0.11
C LYS A 710 23.83 22.27 -0.69
N ALA A 711 24.77 21.57 -0.05
CA ALA A 711 25.59 20.56 -0.72
C ALA A 711 24.77 19.35 -1.20
N LEU A 712 23.84 18.85 -0.37
CA LEU A 712 22.94 17.76 -0.76
C LEU A 712 21.96 18.21 -1.85
N LEU A 713 21.32 19.37 -1.69
CA LEU A 713 20.35 19.89 -2.66
C LEU A 713 21.02 20.22 -4.01
N ARG A 714 22.27 20.70 -4.00
CA ARG A 714 23.04 20.88 -5.24
C ARG A 714 23.09 19.57 -6.05
N ARG A 715 23.26 18.41 -5.41
CA ARG A 715 23.28 17.12 -6.12
C ARG A 715 21.88 16.60 -6.44
N ALA A 716 20.97 16.68 -5.47
CA ALA A 716 19.60 16.20 -5.64
C ALA A 716 18.87 16.91 -6.80
N LEU A 717 19.22 18.18 -7.05
CA LEU A 717 18.63 19.03 -8.10
C LEU A 717 19.50 19.14 -9.37
N ASP A 718 20.54 18.32 -9.50
CA ASP A 718 21.38 18.25 -10.71
C ASP A 718 20.82 17.21 -11.68
N GLU A 719 20.54 17.65 -12.91
CA GLU A 719 19.96 16.81 -13.97
C GLU A 719 20.93 15.73 -14.48
N SER A 720 22.23 15.94 -14.32
CA SER A 720 23.27 14.96 -14.61
C SER A 720 23.47 13.92 -13.49
N GLU A 721 22.87 14.15 -12.31
CA GLU A 721 22.90 13.24 -11.17
C GLU A 721 21.50 12.70 -10.86
N PHE A 722 20.79 13.32 -9.93
CA PHE A 722 19.56 12.78 -9.35
C PHE A 722 18.29 13.31 -10.00
N LEU A 723 18.27 14.56 -10.48
CA LEU A 723 17.05 15.21 -10.94
C LEU A 723 16.65 14.70 -12.33
N SER A 724 15.45 14.15 -12.45
CA SER A 724 14.84 13.77 -13.72
C SER A 724 13.62 14.64 -14.03
N ASP A 725 13.07 14.53 -15.24
CA ASP A 725 11.77 15.11 -15.59
C ASP A 725 10.60 14.57 -14.78
N TYR A 726 10.82 13.49 -14.02
CA TYR A 726 9.78 12.74 -13.31
C TYR A 726 9.99 12.70 -11.80
N GLY A 727 11.03 13.36 -11.27
CA GLY A 727 11.36 13.39 -9.84
C GLY A 727 12.84 13.11 -9.57
N VAL A 728 13.17 12.83 -8.30
CA VAL A 728 14.51 12.48 -7.84
C VAL A 728 14.71 10.97 -7.97
N ARG A 729 15.76 10.56 -8.71
CA ARG A 729 16.19 9.17 -8.90
C ARG A 729 16.69 8.57 -7.58
N ALA A 730 16.55 7.25 -7.42
CA ALA A 730 17.05 6.55 -6.24
C ALA A 730 18.59 6.39 -6.23
N LEU A 731 19.24 6.43 -7.40
CA LEU A 731 20.69 6.44 -7.56
C LEU A 731 21.10 7.55 -8.53
N SER A 732 22.20 8.25 -8.24
CA SER A 732 22.76 9.27 -9.11
C SER A 732 23.16 8.65 -10.45
N ARG A 733 22.78 9.32 -11.53
CA ARG A 733 23.14 8.94 -12.90
C ARG A 733 24.64 8.98 -13.18
N VAL A 734 25.45 9.63 -12.32
CA VAL A 734 26.92 9.57 -12.42
C VAL A 734 27.44 8.12 -12.43
N HIS A 735 26.74 7.20 -11.75
CA HIS A 735 27.11 5.78 -11.70
C HIS A 735 26.86 5.02 -13.01
N LEU A 736 26.31 5.68 -14.04
CA LEU A 736 26.28 5.16 -15.40
C LEU A 736 27.67 5.20 -16.05
N GLU A 737 28.42 6.28 -15.83
CA GLU A 737 29.77 6.47 -16.38
C GLU A 737 30.86 6.05 -15.38
N GLU A 738 30.58 6.20 -14.08
CA GLU A 738 31.50 5.91 -12.98
C GLU A 738 30.85 4.93 -11.98
N PRO A 739 30.70 3.64 -12.34
CA PRO A 739 30.11 2.65 -11.44
C PRO A 739 30.94 2.48 -10.17
N TYR A 740 30.27 2.24 -9.05
CA TYR A 740 30.95 1.97 -7.79
C TYR A 740 31.45 0.52 -7.75
N LEU A 741 32.76 0.35 -7.55
CA LEU A 741 33.42 -0.95 -7.48
C LEU A 741 33.93 -1.22 -6.07
N PHE A 742 33.54 -2.38 -5.52
CA PHE A 742 34.07 -2.89 -4.25
C PHE A 742 34.82 -4.19 -4.48
N ASN A 743 36.09 -4.23 -4.07
CA ASN A 743 36.94 -5.42 -4.15
C ASN A 743 37.61 -5.65 -2.78
N HIS A 744 37.27 -6.77 -2.14
CA HIS A 744 37.88 -7.17 -0.86
C HIS A 744 37.87 -8.70 -0.72
N GLU A 745 39.02 -9.31 -0.43
CA GLU A 745 39.16 -10.77 -0.16
C GLU A 745 38.46 -11.69 -1.18
N GLY A 746 38.50 -11.33 -2.47
CA GLY A 746 37.87 -12.11 -3.55
C GLY A 746 36.38 -11.83 -3.76
N VAL A 747 35.76 -10.98 -2.94
CA VAL A 747 34.43 -10.43 -3.17
C VAL A 747 34.54 -9.22 -4.11
N ASN A 748 33.94 -9.32 -5.29
CA ASN A 748 33.83 -8.25 -6.27
C ASN A 748 32.36 -7.89 -6.46
N VAL A 749 31.98 -6.63 -6.16
CA VAL A 749 30.62 -6.12 -6.37
C VAL A 749 30.67 -4.81 -7.16
N CYS A 750 29.74 -4.65 -8.08
CA CYS A 750 29.54 -3.46 -8.89
C CYS A 750 28.14 -2.88 -8.62
N ILE A 751 28.05 -1.56 -8.47
CA ILE A 751 26.79 -0.81 -8.54
C ILE A 751 26.87 0.15 -9.72
N GLU A 752 25.95 -0.04 -10.66
CA GLU A 752 25.76 0.78 -11.84
C GLU A 752 24.36 1.40 -11.82
N TYR A 753 24.22 2.53 -12.51
CA TYR A 753 22.92 3.16 -12.72
C TYR A 753 22.04 2.35 -13.68
N GLN A 754 20.93 1.85 -13.17
CA GLN A 754 19.92 1.09 -13.91
C GLN A 754 18.59 1.83 -13.76
N PRO A 755 18.10 2.52 -14.80
CA PRO A 755 16.95 3.40 -14.65
C PRO A 755 15.63 2.67 -14.51
N ALA A 756 15.57 1.35 -14.75
CA ALA A 756 14.34 0.56 -14.84
C ALA A 756 14.43 -0.72 -14.00
N GLU A 757 14.11 -1.88 -14.56
CA GLU A 757 14.30 -3.18 -13.92
C GLU A 757 15.79 -3.45 -13.60
N SER A 758 16.04 -4.30 -12.61
CA SER A 758 17.40 -4.69 -12.22
C SER A 758 17.94 -5.76 -13.16
N GLU A 759 19.16 -5.58 -13.67
CA GLU A 759 19.83 -6.63 -14.47
C GLU A 759 20.37 -7.79 -13.60
N SER A 760 20.19 -7.69 -12.28
CA SER A 760 20.68 -8.66 -11.32
C SER A 760 19.57 -9.13 -10.37
N ARG A 761 19.56 -10.43 -10.05
CA ARG A 761 18.60 -11.03 -9.10
C ARG A 761 19.08 -10.94 -7.65
N VAL A 762 19.96 -9.99 -7.34
CA VAL A 762 20.55 -9.87 -6.00
C VAL A 762 19.43 -9.54 -5.01
N PHE A 763 19.31 -10.34 -3.95
CA PHE A 763 18.26 -10.25 -2.92
C PHE A 763 16.85 -10.67 -3.34
N GLY A 764 16.69 -11.26 -4.53
CA GLY A 764 15.58 -12.17 -4.85
C GLY A 764 14.21 -11.53 -5.17
N GLY A 765 14.14 -10.22 -5.40
CA GLY A 765 12.90 -9.51 -5.78
C GLY A 765 13.01 -8.72 -7.09
N ASN A 766 11.85 -8.23 -7.56
CA ASN A 766 11.68 -7.42 -8.78
C ASN A 766 12.04 -5.94 -8.60
N SER A 767 12.14 -5.49 -7.35
CA SER A 767 12.31 -4.09 -6.99
C SER A 767 13.72 -3.60 -7.33
N ASN A 768 13.83 -2.40 -7.92
CA ASN A 768 15.11 -1.79 -8.22
C ASN A 768 15.26 -0.36 -7.66
N TRP A 769 16.23 -0.18 -6.78
CA TRP A 769 16.58 1.12 -6.19
C TRP A 769 17.82 1.77 -6.86
N ARG A 770 18.39 1.16 -7.90
CA ARG A 770 19.64 1.61 -8.54
C ARG A 770 19.43 2.62 -9.68
N GLY A 771 18.39 3.42 -9.62
CA GLY A 771 18.14 4.46 -10.61
C GLY A 771 16.70 4.91 -10.82
N PRO A 772 15.67 4.06 -10.60
CA PRO A 772 14.28 4.48 -10.77
C PRO A 772 13.85 5.60 -9.82
N VAL A 773 12.72 6.23 -10.14
CA VAL A 773 12.01 7.19 -9.28
C VAL A 773 10.98 6.42 -8.44
N TRP A 774 11.01 6.65 -7.13
CA TRP A 774 10.09 6.03 -6.16
C TRP A 774 9.23 7.10 -5.49
N MET A 775 7.91 6.88 -5.47
CA MET A 775 6.93 7.80 -4.87
C MET A 775 7.21 8.13 -3.38
N PRO A 776 7.43 7.16 -2.46
CA PRO A 776 7.49 7.47 -1.03
C PRO A 776 8.66 8.40 -0.65
N VAL A 777 9.85 8.17 -1.20
CA VAL A 777 11.04 9.01 -0.91
C VAL A 777 10.95 10.39 -1.56
N ASN A 778 10.34 10.48 -2.75
CA ASN A 778 10.07 11.77 -3.38
C ASN A 778 9.04 12.58 -2.60
N TYR A 779 7.97 11.92 -2.14
CA TYR A 779 6.94 12.53 -1.30
C TYR A 779 7.55 13.10 -0.01
N LEU A 780 8.35 12.30 0.71
CA LEU A 780 9.01 12.76 1.93
C LEU A 780 9.99 13.91 1.67
N LEU A 781 10.79 13.83 0.59
CA LEU A 781 11.67 14.94 0.21
C LEU A 781 10.90 16.24 -0.03
N ILE A 782 9.79 16.15 -0.75
CA ILE A 782 8.91 17.29 -1.02
C ILE A 782 8.36 17.87 0.30
N GLU A 783 7.87 17.03 1.21
CA GLU A 783 7.39 17.49 2.53
C GLU A 783 8.50 18.16 3.34
N SER A 784 9.69 17.57 3.38
CA SER A 784 10.84 18.14 4.10
C SER A 784 11.26 19.49 3.54
N LEU A 785 11.21 19.69 2.21
CA LEU A 785 11.52 20.98 1.59
C LEU A 785 10.53 22.08 2.02
N TYR A 786 9.24 21.78 2.13
CA TYR A 786 8.28 22.74 2.71
C TYR A 786 8.57 23.02 4.17
N GLU A 787 8.98 22.01 4.93
CA GLU A 787 9.28 22.18 6.34
C GLU A 787 10.54 23.05 6.54
N PHE A 788 11.59 22.84 5.73
CA PHE A 788 12.72 23.76 5.69
C PHE A 788 12.32 25.17 5.23
N HIS A 789 11.43 25.28 4.24
CA HIS A 789 10.91 26.57 3.80
C HIS A 789 10.16 27.31 4.92
N ARG A 790 9.42 26.60 5.78
CA ARG A 790 8.69 27.16 6.91
C ARG A 790 9.62 27.95 7.85
N TYR A 791 10.84 27.46 8.07
CA TYR A 791 11.84 28.17 8.86
C TYR A 791 12.59 29.25 8.07
N TYR A 792 13.10 28.90 6.88
CA TYR A 792 14.03 29.76 6.14
C TYR A 792 13.34 30.86 5.31
N GLY A 793 12.07 30.67 4.94
CA GLY A 793 11.32 31.56 4.05
C GLY A 793 11.90 31.69 2.64
N ASP A 794 11.47 32.72 1.92
CA ASP A 794 11.82 32.98 0.52
C ASP A 794 13.27 33.48 0.31
N GLU A 795 13.90 33.98 1.38
CA GLU A 795 15.26 34.53 1.34
C GLU A 795 16.32 33.44 1.17
N PHE A 796 16.02 32.21 1.62
CA PHE A 796 16.91 31.08 1.38
C PHE A 796 16.65 30.52 -0.01
N ARG A 797 17.51 30.92 -0.95
CA ARG A 797 17.44 30.49 -2.34
C ARG A 797 18.59 29.56 -2.70
N ILE A 798 18.26 28.59 -3.54
CA ILE A 798 19.20 27.61 -4.11
C ILE A 798 19.03 27.59 -5.62
N GLU A 799 20.07 27.20 -6.33
CA GLU A 799 20.01 27.03 -7.78
C GLU A 799 19.10 25.85 -8.13
N HIS A 800 18.18 26.03 -9.08
CA HIS A 800 17.21 25.00 -9.48
C HIS A 800 16.78 25.15 -10.96
N PRO A 801 17.11 24.18 -11.83
CA PRO A 801 18.02 23.06 -11.60
C PRO A 801 19.46 23.52 -11.31
N THR A 802 20.28 22.68 -10.70
CA THR A 802 21.70 22.98 -10.47
C THR A 802 22.42 23.28 -11.79
N GLY A 803 23.28 24.31 -11.81
CA GLY A 803 23.98 24.76 -13.01
C GLY A 803 23.16 25.62 -13.98
N SER A 804 21.88 25.89 -13.71
CA SER A 804 21.00 26.68 -14.59
C SER A 804 21.16 28.21 -14.46
N GLY A 805 21.80 28.70 -13.41
CA GLY A 805 21.86 30.10 -13.00
C GLY A 805 20.55 30.65 -12.41
N ARG A 806 19.46 29.86 -12.41
CA ARG A 806 18.16 30.25 -11.83
C ARG A 806 18.12 29.86 -10.36
N CYS A 807 17.91 30.84 -9.48
CA CYS A 807 17.66 30.58 -8.07
C CYS A 807 16.15 30.50 -7.76
N ALA A 808 15.77 29.56 -6.91
CA ALA A 808 14.42 29.33 -6.42
C ALA A 808 14.41 29.21 -4.88
N SER A 809 13.29 29.56 -4.23
CA SER A 809 13.06 29.24 -2.82
C SER A 809 12.82 27.74 -2.65
N LEU A 810 12.90 27.24 -1.41
CA LEU A 810 12.64 25.82 -1.14
C LEU A 810 11.19 25.40 -1.43
N SER A 811 10.20 26.30 -1.29
CA SER A 811 8.82 26.04 -1.70
C SER A 811 8.68 25.93 -3.23
N GLU A 812 9.30 26.84 -3.98
CA GLU A 812 9.32 26.79 -5.46
C GLU A 812 9.97 25.48 -5.97
N VAL A 813 11.01 25.00 -5.29
CA VAL A 813 11.64 23.70 -5.60
C VAL A 813 10.71 22.53 -5.27
N ALA A 814 10.06 22.55 -4.11
CA ALA A 814 9.12 21.50 -3.70
C ALA A 814 7.90 21.44 -4.63
N ASP A 815 7.38 22.59 -5.08
CA ASP A 815 6.31 22.69 -6.07
C ASP A 815 6.74 22.07 -7.42
N ASP A 816 7.97 22.36 -7.87
CA ASP A 816 8.49 21.80 -9.12
C ASP A 816 8.69 20.28 -9.05
N LEU A 817 9.22 19.76 -7.93
CA LEU A 817 9.36 18.32 -7.72
C LEU A 817 7.99 17.63 -7.66
N ALA A 818 7.00 18.21 -6.97
CA ALA A 818 5.64 17.69 -6.94
C ALA A 818 5.02 17.67 -8.35
N ARG A 819 5.24 18.72 -9.15
CA ARG A 819 4.82 18.77 -10.56
C ARG A 819 5.49 17.69 -11.41
N ARG A 820 6.80 17.46 -11.24
CA ARG A 820 7.54 16.40 -11.97
C ARG A 820 7.00 15.01 -11.65
N VAL A 821 6.78 14.71 -10.37
CA VAL A 821 6.25 13.41 -9.95
C VAL A 821 4.80 13.21 -10.41
N THR A 822 3.96 14.24 -10.34
CA THR A 822 2.57 14.13 -10.84
C THR A 822 2.50 14.02 -12.37
N THR A 823 3.49 14.56 -13.10
CA THR A 823 3.58 14.43 -14.58
C THR A 823 3.68 12.97 -15.02
N LEU A 824 4.18 12.05 -14.19
CA LEU A 824 4.17 10.61 -14.48
C LEU A 824 2.80 10.09 -14.92
N PHE A 825 1.73 10.66 -14.34
CA PHE A 825 0.37 10.20 -14.54
C PHE A 825 -0.43 11.11 -15.45
N LEU A 826 -0.09 12.39 -15.58
CA LEU A 826 -0.91 13.35 -16.32
C LEU A 826 -0.69 13.22 -17.83
N LYS A 827 -1.76 13.48 -18.60
CA LYS A 827 -1.65 13.62 -20.05
C LYS A 827 -0.83 14.85 -20.41
N ASP A 828 0.08 14.68 -21.35
CA ASP A 828 0.80 15.78 -21.98
C ASP A 828 -0.02 16.45 -23.10
N LYS A 829 0.62 17.33 -23.88
CA LYS A 829 -0.03 18.03 -25.00
C LYS A 829 -0.40 17.10 -26.17
N GLN A 830 0.19 15.91 -26.22
CA GLN A 830 -0.06 14.87 -27.21
C GLN A 830 -1.14 13.87 -26.71
N GLY A 831 -1.62 14.04 -25.48
CA GLY A 831 -2.63 13.17 -24.87
C GLY A 831 -2.08 11.86 -24.32
N VAL A 832 -0.75 11.73 -24.21
CA VAL A 832 -0.07 10.55 -23.68
C VAL A 832 0.40 10.81 -22.25
N ARG A 833 0.51 9.76 -21.43
CA ARG A 833 1.01 9.84 -20.05
C ARG A 833 2.20 8.91 -19.87
N PRO A 834 3.32 9.34 -19.25
CA PRO A 834 4.54 8.55 -19.12
C PRO A 834 4.31 7.15 -18.55
N VAL A 835 3.51 7.02 -17.50
CA VAL A 835 3.25 5.75 -16.81
C VAL A 835 2.74 4.64 -17.75
N MET A 836 2.00 5.00 -18.81
CA MET A 836 1.43 4.05 -19.78
C MET A 836 2.34 3.77 -20.98
N ALA A 837 3.59 4.26 -21.00
CA ALA A 837 4.48 4.12 -22.15
C ALA A 837 4.84 2.66 -22.49
N ALA A 838 4.78 1.74 -21.52
CA ALA A 838 4.94 0.30 -21.76
C ALA A 838 3.73 -0.35 -22.47
N TYR A 839 2.61 0.37 -22.60
CA TYR A 839 1.35 -0.13 -23.16
C TYR A 839 0.92 0.67 -24.40
N PRO A 840 1.72 0.69 -25.48
CA PRO A 840 1.49 1.57 -26.63
C PRO A 840 0.13 1.34 -27.30
N MET A 841 -0.36 0.09 -27.33
CA MET A 841 -1.67 -0.23 -27.89
C MET A 841 -2.82 0.37 -27.07
N LEU A 842 -2.76 0.29 -25.74
CA LEU A 842 -3.79 0.87 -24.86
C LEU A 842 -3.73 2.40 -24.88
N GLN A 843 -2.53 2.96 -24.90
CA GLN A 843 -2.33 4.41 -24.96
C GLN A 843 -2.81 5.00 -26.30
N ALA A 844 -2.70 4.26 -27.41
CA ALA A 844 -3.21 4.67 -28.71
C ALA A 844 -4.74 4.51 -28.87
N ASP A 845 -5.40 3.67 -28.07
CA ASP A 845 -6.86 3.48 -28.11
C ASP A 845 -7.59 4.63 -27.39
N PRO A 846 -8.39 5.47 -28.09
CA PRO A 846 -9.16 6.55 -27.47
C PRO A 846 -10.15 6.09 -26.41
N ARG A 847 -10.53 4.80 -26.40
CA ARG A 847 -11.41 4.21 -25.38
C ARG A 847 -10.65 3.68 -24.16
N SER A 848 -9.32 3.70 -24.18
CA SER A 848 -8.45 3.25 -23.11
C SER A 848 -7.56 4.39 -22.55
N GLN A 849 -7.59 5.59 -23.13
CA GLN A 849 -6.79 6.77 -22.71
C GLN A 849 -6.96 7.22 -21.25
N ASP A 850 -8.08 6.84 -20.63
CA ASP A 850 -8.45 7.19 -19.26
C ASP A 850 -8.21 6.02 -18.29
N LEU A 851 -7.65 4.90 -18.76
CA LEU A 851 -7.25 3.77 -17.93
C LEU A 851 -5.83 4.01 -17.43
N ILE A 852 -5.66 4.08 -16.12
CA ILE A 852 -4.38 4.43 -15.48
C ILE A 852 -3.91 3.26 -14.63
N LEU A 853 -2.64 2.89 -14.78
CA LEU A 853 -1.94 1.97 -13.89
C LEU A 853 -1.07 2.74 -12.91
N PHE A 854 -0.89 2.17 -11.72
CA PHE A 854 -0.11 2.78 -10.65
C PHE A 854 0.96 1.79 -10.24
N HIS A 855 2.16 2.04 -10.75
CA HIS A 855 3.26 1.11 -10.66
C HIS A 855 4.01 1.21 -9.33
N GLU A 856 4.80 0.18 -9.04
CA GLU A 856 5.70 0.12 -7.89
C GLU A 856 6.69 1.29 -7.90
N TYR A 857 7.33 1.49 -9.06
CA TYR A 857 8.29 2.54 -9.32
C TYR A 857 8.27 2.95 -10.80
N PHE A 858 9.06 3.98 -11.13
CA PHE A 858 9.05 4.60 -12.45
C PHE A 858 10.44 4.72 -13.02
N HIS A 859 10.58 4.49 -14.33
CA HIS A 859 11.85 4.55 -15.00
C HIS A 859 12.51 5.93 -14.83
N GLY A 860 13.75 5.96 -14.34
CA GLY A 860 14.44 7.18 -13.91
C GLY A 860 14.63 8.26 -14.99
N ASP A 861 14.66 7.87 -16.27
CA ASP A 861 14.86 8.81 -17.38
C ASP A 861 13.64 9.09 -18.27
N ASN A 862 12.60 8.24 -18.28
CA ASN A 862 11.45 8.39 -19.20
C ASN A 862 10.08 8.25 -18.50
N GLY A 863 10.06 7.91 -17.21
CA GLY A 863 8.84 7.89 -16.41
C GLY A 863 7.87 6.75 -16.70
N ARG A 864 8.21 5.76 -17.53
CA ARG A 864 7.35 4.57 -17.69
C ARG A 864 7.15 3.83 -16.37
N GLY A 865 5.98 3.25 -16.18
CA GLY A 865 5.73 2.37 -15.04
C GLY A 865 6.59 1.10 -15.09
N VAL A 866 7.03 0.62 -13.91
CA VAL A 866 7.87 -0.57 -13.73
C VAL A 866 7.50 -1.30 -12.43
N GLY A 867 7.63 -2.62 -12.40
CA GLY A 867 7.19 -3.47 -11.28
C GLY A 867 5.66 -3.53 -11.19
N ALA A 868 5.14 -4.00 -10.05
CA ALA A 868 3.71 -4.20 -9.79
C ALA A 868 2.83 -3.09 -10.37
N SER A 869 1.97 -3.41 -11.35
CA SER A 869 1.14 -2.42 -12.07
C SER A 869 -0.06 -1.88 -11.30
N HIS A 870 -0.38 -2.52 -10.18
CA HIS A 870 -1.51 -2.21 -9.31
C HIS A 870 -1.05 -1.86 -7.90
N GLN A 871 0.19 -1.37 -7.79
CA GLN A 871 0.76 -0.86 -6.57
C GLN A 871 0.19 0.52 -6.18
N THR A 872 -1.14 0.64 -6.21
CA THR A 872 -1.91 1.69 -5.54
C THR A 872 -1.86 1.54 -4.01
N GLY A 873 -0.67 1.25 -3.49
CA GLY A 873 -0.26 1.36 -2.11
C GLY A 873 0.38 2.72 -1.89
N TRP A 874 1.70 2.78 -1.76
CA TRP A 874 2.39 4.08 -1.62
C TRP A 874 2.24 4.98 -2.85
N THR A 875 1.99 4.42 -4.05
CA THR A 875 1.81 5.24 -5.25
C THR A 875 0.50 6.03 -5.18
N GLY A 876 -0.44 5.60 -4.32
CA GLY A 876 -1.62 6.36 -3.95
C GLY A 876 -1.33 7.75 -3.35
N LEU A 877 -0.11 8.02 -2.86
CA LEU A 877 0.32 9.35 -2.41
C LEU A 877 0.23 10.42 -3.52
N VAL A 878 0.18 10.02 -4.80
CA VAL A 878 -0.09 10.97 -5.90
C VAL A 878 -1.42 11.71 -5.70
N ALA A 879 -2.41 11.07 -5.05
CA ALA A 879 -3.69 11.69 -4.75
C ALA A 879 -3.52 12.92 -3.84
N LEU A 880 -2.62 12.83 -2.85
CA LEU A 880 -2.25 13.94 -1.96
C LEU A 880 -1.46 15.01 -2.70
N LEU A 881 -0.50 14.62 -3.56
CA LEU A 881 0.32 15.57 -4.31
C LEU A 881 -0.50 16.40 -5.31
N LEU A 882 -1.61 15.85 -5.83
CA LEU A 882 -2.52 16.57 -6.72
C LEU A 882 -3.46 17.53 -5.99
N GLN A 883 -3.59 17.44 -4.66
CA GLN A 883 -4.36 18.43 -3.92
C GLN A 883 -3.63 19.77 -3.88
N PRO A 884 -4.31 20.89 -4.20
CA PRO A 884 -3.73 22.21 -4.08
C PRO A 884 -3.31 22.50 -2.65
N ARG A 885 -2.08 22.96 -2.46
CA ARG A 885 -1.55 23.35 -1.15
C ARG A 885 -2.04 24.76 -0.80
N LEU A 886 -2.78 24.90 0.30
CA LEU A 886 -3.18 26.20 0.85
C LEU A 886 -2.29 26.58 2.04
N MET A 887 -1.55 27.68 1.96
CA MET A 887 -0.62 28.09 3.01
C MET A 887 -1.27 28.57 4.32
N LYS A 888 -1.54 27.65 5.27
CA LYS A 888 -1.91 28.00 6.68
C LYS A 888 -1.26 27.10 7.74
N LEU A 889 -0.96 27.69 8.90
CA LEU A 889 -0.27 27.09 10.05
C LEU A 889 -1.01 25.86 10.61
N SER A 890 -0.28 24.78 10.92
CA SER A 890 -0.78 23.53 11.51
C SER A 890 -1.40 23.67 12.90
N HIS A 891 -1.35 24.85 13.54
CA HIS A 891 -1.75 25.01 14.93
C HIS A 891 -2.77 26.15 15.17
N MET A 892 -3.33 26.72 14.11
CA MET A 892 -4.33 27.77 14.24
C MET A 892 -5.67 27.28 13.72
N THR A 893 -6.69 27.28 14.59
CA THR A 893 -8.09 27.16 14.18
C THR A 893 -8.45 28.26 13.16
N PRO A 894 -9.54 28.08 12.38
CA PRO A 894 -9.98 29.06 11.37
C PRO A 894 -10.12 30.49 11.91
N ASP A 895 -10.44 30.60 13.20
CA ASP A 895 -10.29 31.81 14.00
C ASP A 895 -9.00 31.69 14.81
N GLY A 896 -8.05 32.61 14.63
CA GLY A 896 -6.72 32.60 15.27
C GLY A 896 -6.73 32.78 16.80
N MET A 897 -7.56 32.01 17.51
CA MET A 897 -7.47 31.84 18.95
C MET A 897 -6.70 30.56 19.24
N PRO A 898 -5.67 30.61 20.11
CA PRO A 898 -5.17 29.39 20.73
C PRO A 898 -6.34 28.67 21.40
N VAL A 899 -6.33 27.34 21.34
CA VAL A 899 -7.23 26.48 22.13
C VAL A 899 -7.23 27.06 23.54
N ALA A 900 -8.37 27.60 23.97
CA ALA A 900 -8.47 28.27 25.24
C ALA A 900 -7.98 27.30 26.32
N ALA A 901 -6.81 27.61 26.89
CA ALA A 901 -6.46 27.11 28.20
C ALA A 901 -7.61 27.57 29.08
N HIS A 902 -8.51 26.66 29.47
CA HIS A 902 -9.41 26.93 30.57
C HIS A 902 -8.51 27.24 31.75
N THR A 903 -8.32 28.53 32.03
CA THR A 903 -7.60 28.98 33.19
C THR A 903 -8.33 28.38 34.38
N ALA A 904 -7.57 27.72 35.26
CA ALA A 904 -8.11 27.17 36.50
C ALA A 904 -8.88 28.22 37.34
N GLU A 905 -8.75 29.50 37.03
CA GLU A 905 -9.50 30.61 37.61
C GLU A 905 -11.00 30.63 37.24
N GLU A 906 -11.42 30.19 36.06
CA GLU A 906 -12.87 30.17 35.70
C GLU A 906 -13.63 29.03 36.40
N ILE A 907 -12.96 27.89 36.63
CA ILE A 907 -13.51 26.76 37.40
C ILE A 907 -13.59 27.12 38.90
N VAL A 908 -12.62 27.88 39.43
CA VAL A 908 -12.65 28.37 40.81
C VAL A 908 -13.71 29.47 40.99
N ALA A 909 -13.89 30.37 40.02
CA ALA A 909 -14.94 31.40 40.08
C ALA A 909 -16.36 30.79 40.01
N ALA A 910 -16.57 29.73 39.22
CA ALA A 910 -17.85 29.01 39.15
C ALA A 910 -18.13 28.16 40.41
N ALA A 911 -17.09 27.69 41.10
CA ALA A 911 -17.22 26.96 42.37
C ALA A 911 -17.48 27.88 43.58
N MET A 912 -17.07 29.15 43.53
CA MET A 912 -17.34 30.13 44.60
C MET A 912 -18.70 30.84 44.47
N ALA A 913 -19.42 30.62 43.36
CA ALA A 913 -20.75 31.19 43.11
C ALA A 913 -21.90 30.18 43.25
N ARG A 914 -21.67 29.02 43.89
CA ARG A 914 -22.71 28.04 44.26
C ARG A 914 -22.79 27.83 45.77
#